data_AF-A0A969PU19-F1
#
_entry.id   AF-A0A969PU19-F1
#
_cell.length_a   1.000
_cell.length_b   1.000
_cell.length_c   1.000
_cell.angle_alpha   90.00
_cell.angle_beta   90.00
_cell.angle_gamma   90.00
#
_symmetry.space_group_name_H-M   'P 1'
#
loop_
_entity.id
_entity.type
_entity.pdbx_description
1 polymer ?
#
loop_
_entity_poly.entity_id
_entity_poly.type
_entity_poly.pdbx_seq_one_letter_code
_entity_poly.pdbx_strand_id
1 'polypeptide(L)'
;MSRDFVYASKRAVCPVCDRDHGCKIFSDGKVWCLRVTSQSDVPPNYRVVGFLNNGMGASLVPSSDNDDPESRRRRIKQENKLQQQQQRQLSTLSIEQRDKAIRRMHSQIGLSRSDRELLKQTRGMTSEQIDRGLYFSLAPYQDLPAAIPLNFPGVHSSGRTLTNKYQGIACPLFNESGQAIAIQIRVTDEKVEGGRYRWLKNSRLPNGKLPLTFIRPQNLVRKHLALVEGTGFKPQLAADKLGQIVIGASGGQHAGSPQQLGEYFLAAAAMEVDTSTIQIYLDAGDVVNPHVMKRLVNLVDLLTSWGKTVEIAWWGQQTKEEPDIDELEDVSQIAYIPVDQFQPLTEFRANLLASEQEFKRKQKQLKDDKIERVWDKLTSLTATPWKRINKPQLEPSDFADWEKGHLYLVVSAKGTGKTKSIKSVVDKFANTIAPNARRSLARTLAHNLELTHLDDLKNFTGSLKVSCCLDSLWQLSPGVLRTNGIFLLDEIDQVLVHAFGQTCNKDGKRPRILKHFEACLAAALADGLVVGMSADITDSEVALLQNLLNSLNLKSEVRIVKNEYQPPKGDCYYFTSENPDGSIDSVVEDLRKGKNVYLIDDTKNGIRGCRSVAAYVKSVLPSITNQIVEINSDNSGSDAIKAYLENINEASLSTRLLACTPSITSGISIENGHFDVAYGIFYHYPSIRLLRLLLVREDANCLRSG
;
A
#
# COMPACT_ATOMS: atom_id res chain seq x y z
N MET A 1 -3.60 -14.02 43.51
CA MET A 1 -3.31 -13.87 42.07
C MET A 1 -4.46 -14.46 41.30
N SER A 2 -5.32 -13.60 40.73
CA SER A 2 -6.41 -14.02 39.83
C SER A 2 -5.81 -14.79 38.65
N ARG A 3 -6.36 -15.94 38.29
CA ARG A 3 -5.94 -16.64 37.07
C ARG A 3 -6.57 -15.91 35.88
N ASP A 4 -5.75 -15.37 34.97
CA ASP A 4 -6.18 -14.64 33.75
C ASP A 4 -6.80 -15.55 32.66
N PHE A 5 -7.44 -16.65 33.06
CA PHE A 5 -8.11 -17.56 32.14
C PHE A 5 -9.24 -18.33 32.82
N VAL A 6 -10.23 -18.70 32.02
CA VAL A 6 -11.28 -19.65 32.38
C VAL A 6 -11.11 -20.93 31.56
N TYR A 7 -11.46 -22.07 32.16
CA TYR A 7 -11.55 -23.33 31.41
C TYR A 7 -12.86 -23.36 30.63
N ALA A 8 -12.82 -23.98 29.44
CA ALA A 8 -14.02 -24.29 28.70
C ALA A 8 -14.96 -25.15 29.58
N SER A 9 -16.24 -24.79 29.58
CA SER A 9 -17.30 -25.39 30.40
C SER A 9 -18.63 -25.33 29.65
N LYS A 10 -19.68 -25.98 30.18
CA LYS A 10 -21.04 -25.88 29.60
C LYS A 10 -21.59 -24.45 29.53
N ARG A 11 -21.08 -23.54 30.38
CA ARG A 11 -21.49 -22.12 30.39
C ARG A 11 -20.61 -21.24 29.48
N ALA A 12 -19.45 -21.74 29.07
CA ALA A 12 -18.49 -21.03 28.24
C ALA A 12 -17.68 -22.05 27.42
N VAL A 13 -18.23 -22.44 26.28
CA VAL A 13 -17.58 -23.40 25.37
C VAL A 13 -16.35 -22.78 24.71
N CYS A 14 -15.40 -23.62 24.29
CA CYS A 14 -14.23 -23.17 23.55
C CYS A 14 -14.64 -22.58 22.19
N PRO A 15 -14.35 -21.30 21.88
CA PRO A 15 -14.81 -20.66 20.65
C PRO A 15 -14.04 -21.12 19.38
N VAL A 16 -13.08 -22.04 19.54
CA VAL A 16 -12.30 -22.63 18.44
C VAL A 16 -12.83 -24.01 18.05
N CYS A 17 -13.24 -24.83 19.02
CA CYS A 17 -13.61 -26.24 18.78
C CYS A 17 -14.97 -26.64 19.36
N ASP A 18 -15.70 -25.68 19.94
CA ASP A 18 -17.03 -25.83 20.55
C ASP A 18 -17.14 -26.89 21.65
N ARG A 19 -16.02 -27.34 22.22
CA ARG A 19 -16.01 -28.26 23.37
C ARG A 19 -16.14 -27.52 24.69
N ASP A 20 -16.79 -28.18 25.63
CA ASP A 20 -17.13 -27.68 26.97
C ASP A 20 -16.15 -28.14 28.05
N HIS A 21 -14.94 -28.58 27.67
CA HIS A 21 -13.90 -29.02 28.61
C HIS A 21 -12.48 -28.93 28.02
N GLY A 22 -11.48 -28.88 28.92
CA GLY A 22 -10.05 -29.04 28.61
C GLY A 22 -9.35 -27.80 28.02
N CYS A 23 -10.03 -27.01 27.20
CA CYS A 23 -9.45 -25.80 26.59
C CYS A 23 -9.38 -24.63 27.59
N LYS A 24 -8.44 -23.71 27.41
CA LYS A 24 -8.35 -22.47 28.22
C LYS A 24 -8.67 -21.25 27.38
N ILE A 25 -9.48 -20.35 27.92
CA ILE A 25 -9.92 -19.10 27.29
C ILE A 25 -9.39 -17.96 28.15
N PHE A 26 -8.55 -17.11 27.59
CA PHE A 26 -7.91 -15.99 28.27
C PHE A 26 -8.73 -14.70 28.09
N SER A 27 -8.60 -13.77 29.04
CA SER A 27 -9.30 -12.48 29.00
C SER A 27 -8.91 -11.58 27.83
N ASP A 28 -7.72 -11.79 27.24
CA ASP A 28 -7.20 -11.09 26.06
C ASP A 28 -7.71 -11.67 24.72
N GLY A 29 -8.62 -12.65 24.76
CA GLY A 29 -9.15 -13.33 23.58
C GLY A 29 -8.28 -14.47 23.05
N LYS A 30 -7.11 -14.74 23.66
CA LYS A 30 -6.30 -15.92 23.34
C LYS A 30 -7.01 -17.20 23.79
N VAL A 31 -6.85 -18.27 23.02
CA VAL A 31 -7.44 -19.58 23.33
C VAL A 31 -6.38 -20.68 23.21
N TRP A 32 -6.23 -21.49 24.25
CA TRP A 32 -5.48 -22.74 24.15
C TRP A 32 -6.45 -23.88 23.85
N CYS A 33 -6.51 -24.26 22.58
CA CYS A 33 -7.42 -25.28 22.09
C CYS A 33 -6.70 -26.63 21.99
N LEU A 34 -7.17 -27.63 22.74
CA LEU A 34 -6.61 -29.00 22.75
C LEU A 34 -7.03 -29.86 21.55
N ARG A 35 -7.68 -29.28 20.53
CA ARG A 35 -8.19 -30.00 19.34
C ARG A 35 -7.58 -29.50 18.03
N VAL A 36 -6.79 -28.43 18.09
CA VAL A 36 -6.01 -27.96 16.95
C VAL A 36 -4.63 -28.59 17.06
N THR A 37 -4.39 -29.63 16.27
CA THR A 37 -3.12 -30.39 16.28
C THR A 37 -2.25 -30.10 15.06
N SER A 38 -2.84 -29.46 14.05
CA SER A 38 -2.18 -29.09 12.80
C SER A 38 -2.73 -27.76 12.28
N GLN A 39 -2.04 -27.16 11.30
CA GLN A 39 -2.48 -25.92 10.68
C GLN A 39 -3.83 -26.06 9.93
N SER A 40 -4.19 -27.26 9.49
CA SER A 40 -5.47 -27.55 8.83
C SER A 40 -6.66 -27.56 9.79
N ASP A 41 -6.44 -27.71 11.09
CA ASP A 41 -7.50 -27.76 12.10
C ASP A 41 -7.93 -26.35 12.58
N VAL A 42 -7.31 -25.30 12.03
CA VAL A 42 -7.45 -23.92 12.49
C VAL A 42 -8.69 -23.28 11.84
N PRO A 43 -9.67 -22.80 12.62
CA PRO A 43 -10.84 -22.12 12.08
C PRO A 43 -10.45 -20.80 11.35
N PRO A 44 -11.19 -20.37 10.33
CA PRO A 44 -10.84 -19.19 9.51
C PRO A 44 -10.64 -17.89 10.30
N ASN A 45 -11.33 -17.76 11.44
CA ASN A 45 -11.34 -16.55 12.26
C ASN A 45 -10.22 -16.55 13.31
N TYR A 46 -9.36 -17.57 13.32
CA TYR A 46 -8.29 -17.76 14.29
C TYR A 46 -6.96 -18.03 13.59
N ARG A 47 -5.86 -17.64 14.22
CA ARG A 47 -4.50 -18.02 13.77
C ARG A 47 -3.69 -18.61 14.92
N VAL A 48 -2.83 -19.57 14.59
CA VAL A 48 -1.94 -20.23 15.54
C VAL A 48 -0.79 -19.31 15.90
N VAL A 49 -0.62 -19.04 17.19
CA VAL A 49 0.54 -18.36 17.78
C VAL A 49 1.68 -19.36 18.04
N GLY A 50 1.32 -20.60 18.38
CA GLY A 50 2.25 -21.71 18.55
C GLY A 50 1.52 -22.98 18.98
N PHE A 51 2.13 -24.14 18.73
CA PHE A 51 1.62 -25.43 19.23
C PHE A 51 2.02 -25.61 20.70
N LEU A 52 1.12 -26.22 21.48
CA LEU A 52 1.38 -26.55 22.87
C LEU A 52 2.32 -27.76 22.95
N ASN A 53 3.06 -27.86 24.06
CA ASN A 53 4.03 -28.94 24.26
C ASN A 53 3.37 -30.33 24.14
N ASN A 54 4.13 -31.29 23.63
CA ASN A 54 3.74 -32.70 23.45
C ASN A 54 2.56 -32.94 22.49
N GLY A 55 2.29 -32.04 21.54
CA GLY A 55 1.24 -32.21 20.54
C GLY A 55 -0.18 -32.09 21.10
N MET A 56 -0.34 -31.60 22.33
CA MET A 56 -1.63 -31.50 23.02
C MET A 56 -2.39 -30.21 22.69
N GLY A 57 -2.41 -29.79 21.43
CA GLY A 57 -3.19 -28.64 20.96
C GLY A 57 -2.38 -27.43 20.51
N ALA A 58 -3.06 -26.29 20.33
CA ALA A 58 -2.45 -25.05 19.87
C ALA A 58 -2.96 -23.82 20.65
N SER A 59 -2.10 -22.81 20.75
CA SER A 59 -2.44 -21.47 21.21
C SER A 59 -2.89 -20.62 20.01
N LEU A 60 -4.11 -20.09 20.05
CA LEU A 60 -4.74 -19.34 18.96
C LEU A 60 -5.18 -17.95 19.40
N VAL A 61 -5.22 -17.02 18.45
CA VAL A 61 -5.77 -15.66 18.64
C VAL A 61 -6.71 -15.32 17.49
N PRO A 62 -7.74 -14.47 17.70
CA PRO A 62 -8.62 -14.00 16.63
C PRO A 62 -7.82 -13.28 15.53
N SER A 63 -8.13 -13.55 14.26
CA SER A 63 -7.55 -12.88 13.11
C SER A 63 -8.46 -11.73 12.68
N SER A 64 -7.95 -10.49 12.69
CA SER A 64 -8.61 -9.34 12.05
C SER A 64 -8.04 -9.13 10.65
N ASP A 65 -8.88 -8.88 9.66
CA ASP A 65 -8.56 -8.78 8.21
C ASP A 65 -7.55 -7.68 7.80
N ASN A 66 -6.93 -6.95 8.73
CA ASN A 66 -6.09 -5.77 8.47
C ASN A 66 -4.58 -5.93 8.79
N ASP A 67 -4.06 -7.14 8.89
CA ASP A 67 -2.65 -7.38 9.30
C ASP A 67 -1.74 -7.68 8.08
N ASP A 68 -1.54 -6.68 7.22
CA ASP A 68 -0.47 -6.72 6.21
C ASP A 68 0.93 -6.73 6.89
N PRO A 69 1.92 -7.49 6.37
CA PRO A 69 3.29 -7.52 6.88
C PRO A 69 3.96 -6.15 7.07
N GLU A 70 3.65 -5.15 6.23
CA GLU A 70 4.21 -3.80 6.33
C GLU A 70 3.67 -3.05 7.56
N SER A 71 2.37 -3.18 7.82
CA SER A 71 1.67 -2.60 8.98
C SER A 71 2.18 -3.18 10.30
N ARG A 72 2.49 -4.49 10.34
CA ARG A 72 3.12 -5.14 11.49
C ARG A 72 4.54 -4.64 11.76
N ARG A 73 5.36 -4.45 10.72
CA ARG A 73 6.71 -3.85 10.86
C ARG A 73 6.64 -2.44 11.43
N ARG A 74 5.63 -1.65 11.05
CA ARG A 74 5.40 -0.30 11.58
C ARG A 74 5.06 -0.33 13.08
N ARG A 75 4.16 -1.22 13.52
CA ARG A 75 3.79 -1.38 14.95
C ARG A 75 4.98 -1.80 15.81
N ILE A 76 5.71 -2.86 15.43
CA ILE A 76 6.90 -3.33 16.18
C ILE A 76 7.96 -2.23 16.28
N LYS A 77 8.20 -1.49 15.19
CA LYS A 77 9.12 -0.35 15.19
C LYS A 77 8.66 0.76 16.14
N GLN A 78 7.36 1.00 16.23
CA GLN A 78 6.78 2.01 17.10
C GLN A 78 6.83 1.59 18.58
N GLU A 79 6.51 0.33 18.90
CA GLU A 79 6.61 -0.24 20.25
C GLU A 79 8.05 -0.29 20.75
N ASN A 80 9.00 -0.74 19.92
CA ASN A 80 10.42 -0.74 20.27
C ASN A 80 10.94 0.68 20.53
N LYS A 81 10.47 1.67 19.76
CA LYS A 81 10.82 3.08 19.98
C LYS A 81 10.24 3.60 21.30
N LEU A 82 9.03 3.21 21.66
CA LEU A 82 8.36 3.60 22.91
C LEU A 82 9.06 2.97 24.12
N GLN A 83 9.37 1.67 24.07
CA GLN A 83 10.13 0.98 25.12
C GLN A 83 11.52 1.57 25.31
N GLN A 84 12.22 1.87 24.20
CA GLN A 84 13.54 2.51 24.26
C GLN A 84 13.47 3.94 24.81
N GLN A 85 12.37 4.67 24.59
CA GLN A 85 12.11 5.97 25.22
C GLN A 85 11.86 5.84 26.73
N GLN A 86 11.01 4.90 27.17
CA GLN A 86 10.74 4.64 28.58
C GLN A 86 12.01 4.23 29.35
N GLN A 87 12.83 3.35 28.76
CA GLN A 87 14.09 2.92 29.37
C GLN A 87 15.13 4.06 29.47
N ARG A 88 15.11 5.02 28.54
CA ARG A 88 15.92 6.26 28.61
C ARG A 88 15.41 7.25 29.66
N GLN A 89 14.09 7.37 29.82
CA GLN A 89 13.50 8.20 30.88
C GLN A 89 13.89 7.69 32.28
N LEU A 90 13.88 6.37 32.50
CA LEU A 90 14.24 5.77 33.79
C LEU A 90 15.72 5.91 34.17
N SER A 91 16.61 6.16 33.21
CA SER A 91 18.06 6.26 33.42
C SER A 91 18.62 7.68 33.40
N THR A 92 17.79 8.68 33.05
CA THR A 92 18.21 10.09 32.96
C THR A 92 17.95 10.83 34.27
N LEU A 93 18.88 11.73 34.64
CA LEU A 93 18.71 12.60 35.80
C LEU A 93 17.50 13.54 35.64
N SER A 94 16.78 13.74 36.75
CA SER A 94 15.77 14.80 36.89
C SER A 94 16.36 16.19 36.69
N ILE A 95 15.50 17.18 36.45
CA ILE A 95 15.90 18.58 36.23
C ILE A 95 16.60 19.14 37.49
N GLU A 96 16.09 18.84 38.68
CA GLU A 96 16.62 19.29 39.96
C GLU A 96 18.01 18.72 40.22
N GLN A 97 18.23 17.44 39.89
CA GLN A 97 19.54 16.80 40.02
C GLN A 97 20.55 17.39 39.03
N ARG A 98 20.10 17.74 37.82
CA ARG A 98 20.95 18.42 36.82
C ARG A 98 21.36 19.80 37.31
N ASP A 99 20.43 20.60 37.81
CA ASP A 99 20.70 21.95 38.33
C ASP A 99 21.71 21.89 39.48
N LYS A 100 21.49 21.00 40.46
CA LYS A 100 22.41 20.81 41.58
C LYS A 100 23.82 20.42 41.12
N ALA A 101 23.95 19.53 40.15
CA ALA A 101 25.23 19.11 39.61
C ALA A 101 25.94 20.25 38.85
N ILE A 102 25.22 21.01 38.02
CA ILE A 102 25.77 22.12 37.25
C ILE A 102 26.23 23.25 38.16
N ARG A 103 25.40 23.66 39.13
CA ARG A 103 25.77 24.69 40.11
C ARG A 103 26.97 24.27 40.96
N ARG A 104 27.06 22.99 41.32
CA ARG A 104 28.24 22.46 42.03
C ARG A 104 29.50 22.55 41.19
N MET A 105 29.44 22.15 39.91
CA MET A 105 30.57 22.31 38.98
C MET A 105 30.96 23.78 38.82
N HIS A 106 30.00 24.68 38.61
CA HIS A 106 30.25 26.12 38.55
C HIS A 106 30.95 26.63 39.82
N SER A 107 30.47 26.24 41.01
CA SER A 107 31.05 26.71 42.28
C SER A 107 32.47 26.19 42.57
N GLN A 108 32.79 24.97 42.16
CA GLN A 108 34.08 24.33 42.50
C GLN A 108 35.14 24.49 41.43
N ILE A 109 34.73 24.52 40.15
CA ILE A 109 35.66 24.69 39.03
C ILE A 109 35.87 26.18 38.76
N GLY A 110 34.80 26.97 38.82
CA GLY A 110 34.84 28.41 38.60
C GLY A 110 35.18 28.82 37.17
N LEU A 111 35.12 30.11 36.91
CA LEU A 111 35.55 30.70 35.64
C LEU A 111 36.97 31.26 35.80
N SER A 112 37.88 30.82 34.93
CA SER A 112 39.26 31.29 34.93
C SER A 112 39.32 32.80 34.64
N ARG A 113 40.38 33.46 35.13
CA ARG A 113 40.57 34.90 34.91
C ARG A 113 40.64 35.23 33.41
N SER A 114 41.35 34.42 32.62
CA SER A 114 41.47 34.61 31.18
C SER A 114 40.13 34.45 30.46
N ASP A 115 39.32 33.45 30.82
CA ASP A 115 38.00 33.27 30.21
C ASP A 115 37.03 34.39 30.64
N ARG A 116 37.14 34.88 31.87
CA ARG A 116 36.36 36.03 32.34
C ARG A 116 36.74 37.32 31.59
N GLU A 117 38.02 37.56 31.36
CA GLU A 117 38.50 38.68 30.56
C GLU A 117 38.06 38.54 29.09
N LEU A 118 38.10 37.33 28.52
CA LEU A 118 37.58 37.05 27.17
C LEU A 118 36.09 37.39 27.02
N LEU A 119 35.25 36.98 27.97
CA LEU A 119 33.81 37.30 27.94
C LEU A 119 33.55 38.81 28.06
N LYS A 120 34.37 39.52 28.86
CA LYS A 120 34.26 40.98 28.99
C LYS A 120 34.70 41.71 27.73
N GLN A 121 35.88 41.38 27.20
CA GLN A 121 36.50 42.11 26.09
C GLN A 121 35.90 41.75 24.73
N THR A 122 35.66 40.46 24.47
CA THR A 122 35.21 40.00 23.15
C THR A 122 33.68 39.97 23.03
N ARG A 123 32.95 39.80 24.14
CA ARG A 123 31.49 39.70 24.14
C ARG A 123 30.79 40.86 24.85
N GLY A 124 31.53 41.81 25.41
CA GLY A 124 30.96 42.98 26.08
C GLY A 124 30.14 42.64 27.34
N MET A 125 30.33 41.46 27.95
CA MET A 125 29.52 41.04 29.09
C MET A 125 29.93 41.77 30.37
N THR A 126 28.95 42.23 31.15
CA THR A 126 29.14 42.75 32.51
C THR A 126 29.45 41.62 33.50
N SER A 127 29.99 41.95 34.68
CA SER A 127 30.27 40.95 35.71
C SER A 127 28.99 40.22 36.15
N GLU A 128 27.91 40.96 36.28
CA GLU A 128 26.59 40.49 36.71
C GLU A 128 25.99 39.53 35.67
N GLN A 129 26.18 39.82 34.38
CA GLN A 129 25.78 38.92 33.30
C GLN A 129 26.59 37.61 33.33
N ILE A 130 27.90 37.69 33.56
CA ILE A 130 28.75 36.49 33.66
C ILE A 130 28.31 35.61 34.83
N ASP A 131 28.07 36.21 36.00
CA ASP A 131 27.71 35.48 37.21
C ASP A 131 26.32 34.82 37.09
N ARG A 132 25.35 35.50 36.46
CA ARG A 132 24.03 34.93 36.19
C ARG A 132 24.05 33.76 35.21
N GLY A 133 24.99 33.77 34.26
CA GLY A 133 25.12 32.71 33.25
C GLY A 133 25.69 31.40 33.79
N LEU A 134 26.20 31.37 35.03
CA LEU A 134 26.84 30.21 35.66
C LEU A 134 27.99 29.61 34.84
N TYR A 135 28.72 30.44 34.08
CA TYR A 135 29.83 29.99 33.24
C TYR A 135 30.97 29.43 34.09
N PHE A 136 31.67 28.42 33.57
CA PHE A 136 32.91 27.91 34.19
C PHE A 136 33.84 27.33 33.15
N SER A 137 35.14 27.34 33.46
CA SER A 137 36.20 26.89 32.57
C SER A 137 36.35 25.38 32.60
N LEU A 138 36.58 24.76 31.45
CA LEU A 138 36.80 23.32 31.33
C LEU A 138 38.18 23.07 30.72
N ALA A 139 39.05 22.37 31.43
CA ALA A 139 40.23 21.75 30.86
C ALA A 139 39.84 20.48 30.06
N PRO A 140 40.69 19.99 29.13
CA PRO A 140 40.51 18.68 28.51
C PRO A 140 40.34 17.59 29.57
N TYR A 141 39.30 16.77 29.42
CA TYR A 141 38.90 15.72 30.36
C TYR A 141 38.75 16.22 31.80
N GLN A 142 38.04 17.33 31.97
CA GLN A 142 37.90 18.05 33.24
C GLN A 142 37.57 17.11 34.41
N ASP A 143 38.39 17.17 35.46
CA ASP A 143 38.13 16.48 36.72
C ASP A 143 36.84 17.01 37.36
N LEU A 144 36.03 16.07 37.84
CA LEU A 144 34.73 16.34 38.44
C LEU A 144 34.83 16.51 39.96
N PRO A 145 34.12 17.51 40.52
CA PRO A 145 33.79 17.56 41.93
C PRO A 145 33.26 16.23 42.49
N ALA A 146 33.51 15.97 43.77
CA ALA A 146 32.85 14.87 44.47
C ALA A 146 31.32 15.00 44.35
N ALA A 147 30.59 13.89 44.31
CA ALA A 147 29.12 13.82 44.26
C ALA A 147 28.44 14.33 42.97
N ILE A 148 29.13 14.34 41.83
CA ILE A 148 28.48 14.43 40.52
C ILE A 148 27.97 13.04 40.11
N PRO A 149 26.68 12.86 39.76
CA PRO A 149 26.14 11.55 39.40
C PRO A 149 26.80 10.96 38.15
N LEU A 150 27.03 9.64 38.15
CA LEU A 150 27.65 8.91 37.03
C LEU A 150 26.86 9.01 35.72
N ASN A 151 25.53 9.13 35.81
CA ASN A 151 24.62 9.28 34.68
C ASN A 151 24.40 10.74 34.25
N PHE A 152 25.15 11.71 34.81
CA PHE A 152 25.10 13.09 34.33
C PHE A 152 25.67 13.19 32.90
N PRO A 153 25.06 13.98 32.00
CA PRO A 153 25.55 14.14 30.63
C PRO A 153 27.03 14.51 30.56
N GLY A 154 27.80 13.73 29.81
CA GLY A 154 29.21 13.99 29.59
C GLY A 154 30.15 13.38 30.61
N VAL A 155 29.67 12.76 31.69
CA VAL A 155 30.53 12.07 32.66
C VAL A 155 31.10 10.78 32.06
N HIS A 156 32.41 10.57 32.23
CA HIS A 156 33.08 9.35 31.80
C HIS A 156 32.63 8.15 32.65
N SER A 157 32.76 6.92 32.13
CA SER A 157 32.34 5.69 32.85
C SER A 157 33.04 5.47 34.20
N SER A 158 34.19 6.11 34.41
CA SER A 158 34.92 6.10 35.69
C SER A 158 34.30 7.03 36.75
N GLY A 159 33.41 7.94 36.37
CA GLY A 159 32.81 8.95 37.25
C GLY A 159 33.76 10.07 37.69
N ARG A 160 35.02 10.06 37.24
CA ARG A 160 36.06 11.00 37.70
C ARG A 160 36.19 12.26 36.83
N THR A 161 35.89 12.15 35.54
CA THR A 161 36.13 13.22 34.57
C THR A 161 34.93 13.42 33.65
N LEU A 162 34.87 14.59 33.02
CA LEU A 162 34.04 14.82 31.84
C LEU A 162 34.72 14.24 30.58
N THR A 163 33.90 14.01 29.56
CA THR A 163 34.30 13.46 28.26
C THR A 163 34.71 14.54 27.25
N ASN A 164 34.80 15.81 27.67
CA ASN A 164 35.19 16.91 26.80
C ASN A 164 36.67 16.79 26.42
N LYS A 165 36.98 16.65 25.14
CA LYS A 165 38.37 16.48 24.69
C LYS A 165 39.17 17.78 24.60
N TYR A 166 38.47 18.91 24.55
CA TYR A 166 39.06 20.22 24.28
C TYR A 166 38.78 21.16 25.45
N GLN A 167 39.68 22.13 25.60
CA GLN A 167 39.49 23.26 26.50
C GLN A 167 38.33 24.13 26.02
N GLY A 168 37.55 24.67 26.95
CA GLY A 168 36.50 25.60 26.60
C GLY A 168 35.75 26.15 27.80
N ILE A 169 34.72 26.94 27.52
CA ILE A 169 33.82 27.54 28.50
C ILE A 169 32.52 26.74 28.51
N ALA A 170 32.16 26.18 29.66
CA ALA A 170 30.86 25.57 29.87
C ALA A 170 29.77 26.66 29.87
N CYS A 171 28.77 26.50 29.02
CA CYS A 171 27.60 27.36 28.89
C CYS A 171 26.37 26.60 29.37
N PRO A 172 25.91 26.82 30.61
CA PRO A 172 24.66 26.27 31.10
C PRO A 172 23.43 26.78 30.34
N LEU A 173 22.45 25.90 30.16
CA LEU A 173 21.13 26.21 29.61
C LEU A 173 20.10 26.19 30.74
N PHE A 174 19.12 27.08 30.67
CA PHE A 174 18.15 27.29 31.74
C PHE A 174 16.72 26.94 31.30
N ASN A 175 15.89 26.50 32.24
CA ASN A 175 14.45 26.45 32.06
C ASN A 175 13.77 27.75 32.51
N GLU A 176 12.45 27.82 32.35
CA GLU A 176 11.65 28.98 32.75
C GLU A 176 11.79 29.30 34.24
N SER A 177 12.03 28.30 35.09
CA SER A 177 12.22 28.44 36.53
C SER A 177 13.66 28.85 36.94
N GLY A 178 14.57 29.04 35.97
CA GLY A 178 15.97 29.41 36.24
C GLY A 178 16.85 28.26 36.71
N GLN A 179 16.39 27.02 36.58
CA GLN A 179 17.18 25.81 36.85
C GLN A 179 18.07 25.50 35.65
N ALA A 180 19.33 25.15 35.89
CA ALA A 180 20.26 24.73 34.87
C ALA A 180 19.97 23.27 34.44
N ILE A 181 19.63 23.06 33.17
CA ILE A 181 19.14 21.76 32.67
C ILE A 181 20.14 21.02 31.78
N ALA A 182 21.12 21.72 31.23
CA ALA A 182 22.14 21.16 30.35
C ALA A 182 23.37 22.07 30.25
N ILE A 183 24.44 21.56 29.64
CA ILE A 183 25.65 22.30 29.35
C ILE A 183 25.99 22.12 27.87
N GLN A 184 26.31 23.21 27.20
CA GLN A 184 27.02 23.22 25.93
C GLN A 184 28.41 23.83 26.13
N ILE A 185 29.43 23.30 25.46
CA ILE A 185 30.81 23.78 25.60
C ILE A 185 31.14 24.70 24.44
N ARG A 186 31.58 25.91 24.72
CA ARG A 186 32.24 26.79 23.75
C ARG A 186 33.73 26.50 23.77
N VAL A 187 34.25 25.84 22.74
CA VAL A 187 35.68 25.53 22.62
C VAL A 187 36.46 26.84 22.44
N THR A 188 37.54 27.02 23.21
CA THR A 188 38.40 28.22 23.15
C THR A 188 39.67 28.01 22.31
N ASP A 189 40.02 26.76 22.00
CA ASP A 189 41.13 26.44 21.11
C ASP A 189 40.77 26.72 19.64
N GLU A 190 41.46 27.70 19.04
CA GLU A 190 41.26 28.16 17.66
C GLU A 190 41.73 27.14 16.61
N LYS A 191 42.57 26.16 16.99
CA LYS A 191 43.11 25.14 16.06
C LYS A 191 42.16 23.97 15.82
N VAL A 192 40.97 24.00 16.41
CA VAL A 192 40.03 22.87 16.36
C VAL A 192 39.12 23.00 15.13
N GLU A 193 39.26 22.08 14.17
CA GLU A 193 38.33 21.95 13.05
C GLU A 193 36.90 21.61 13.51
N GLY A 194 35.91 22.28 12.90
CA GLY A 194 34.48 22.06 13.13
C GLY A 194 33.78 23.12 13.99
N GLY A 195 32.60 22.77 14.50
CA GLY A 195 31.74 23.70 15.24
C GLY A 195 32.35 24.20 16.56
N ARG A 196 32.24 25.52 16.76
CA ARG A 196 32.70 26.27 17.95
C ARG A 196 31.99 25.86 19.24
N TYR A 197 30.74 25.39 19.13
CA TYR A 197 29.93 24.90 20.25
C TYR A 197 29.74 23.37 20.16
N ARG A 198 29.92 22.67 21.28
CA ARG A 198 29.87 21.20 21.35
C ARG A 198 29.01 20.72 22.51
N TRP A 199 28.18 19.72 22.24
CA TRP A 199 27.39 19.06 23.28
C TRP A 199 28.23 18.05 24.05
N LEU A 200 28.02 17.97 25.36
CA LEU A 200 28.48 16.85 26.16
C LEU A 200 27.80 15.54 25.67
N LYS A 201 28.46 14.40 25.87
CA LYS A 201 27.87 13.09 25.52
C LYS A 201 26.56 12.90 26.28
N ASN A 202 25.51 12.39 25.64
CA ASN A 202 24.19 12.17 26.25
C ASN A 202 23.47 13.44 26.77
N SER A 203 23.71 14.62 26.17
CA SER A 203 23.06 15.90 26.56
C SER A 203 21.55 15.99 26.35
N ARG A 204 20.91 14.95 25.80
CA ARG A 204 19.46 14.96 25.55
C ARG A 204 18.69 14.96 26.89
N LEU A 205 17.52 15.60 26.88
CA LEU A 205 16.56 15.55 27.98
C LEU A 205 15.88 14.17 28.04
N PRO A 206 15.14 13.83 29.12
CA PRO A 206 14.46 12.53 29.25
C PRO A 206 13.53 12.19 28.07
N ASN A 207 12.95 13.18 27.40
CA ASN A 207 12.15 13.01 26.18
C ASN A 207 12.98 12.69 24.91
N GLY A 208 14.31 12.59 25.02
CA GLY A 208 15.24 12.31 23.93
C GLY A 208 15.52 13.50 23.00
N LYS A 209 15.01 14.69 23.31
CA LYS A 209 15.24 15.91 22.52
C LYS A 209 16.42 16.71 23.06
N LEU A 210 16.98 17.60 22.22
CA LEU A 210 18.01 18.53 22.66
C LEU A 210 17.35 19.67 23.46
N PRO A 211 17.96 20.11 24.56
CA PRO A 211 17.39 21.15 25.40
C PRO A 211 17.41 22.51 24.70
N LEU A 212 16.32 23.26 24.86
CA LEU A 212 16.22 24.69 24.61
C LEU A 212 16.56 25.47 25.89
N THR A 213 17.12 26.67 25.75
CA THR A 213 17.37 27.57 26.88
C THR A 213 16.30 28.66 26.94
N PHE A 214 15.80 28.97 28.15
CA PHE A 214 14.87 30.06 28.42
C PHE A 214 15.61 31.13 29.20
N ILE A 215 15.79 32.32 28.62
CA ILE A 215 16.50 33.42 29.26
C ILE A 215 15.54 34.58 29.54
N ARG A 216 15.56 35.03 30.80
CA ARG A 216 14.89 36.26 31.23
C ARG A 216 15.89 37.42 31.21
N PRO A 217 15.52 38.60 30.68
CA PRO A 217 16.38 39.78 30.75
C PRO A 217 16.52 40.26 32.20
N GLN A 218 17.55 41.04 32.50
CA GLN A 218 17.63 41.72 33.81
C GLN A 218 16.45 42.68 34.01
N ASN A 219 16.13 43.45 32.96
CA ASN A 219 15.00 44.35 32.92
C ASN A 219 14.08 43.93 31.76
N LEU A 220 12.89 43.43 32.08
CA LEU A 220 11.88 43.10 31.07
C LEU A 220 11.17 44.40 30.65
N VAL A 221 11.48 44.86 29.44
CA VAL A 221 10.95 46.09 28.84
C VAL A 221 10.02 45.77 27.67
N ARG A 222 10.42 44.88 26.77
CA ARG A 222 9.59 44.44 25.64
C ARG A 222 8.79 43.21 26.04
N LYS A 223 7.47 43.29 25.90
CA LYS A 223 6.54 42.18 26.17
C LYS A 223 6.34 41.28 24.93
N HIS A 224 7.40 40.94 24.20
CA HIS A 224 7.36 39.98 23.10
C HIS A 224 8.31 38.80 23.36
N LEU A 225 7.99 37.63 22.81
CA LEU A 225 8.83 36.44 22.90
C LEU A 225 9.75 36.32 21.68
N ALA A 226 11.05 36.18 21.94
CA ALA A 226 12.07 36.06 20.90
C ALA A 226 12.64 34.65 20.79
N LEU A 227 12.83 34.17 19.56
CA LEU A 227 13.55 32.95 19.22
C LEU A 227 14.89 33.32 18.59
N VAL A 228 15.98 32.83 19.16
CA VAL A 228 17.35 33.19 18.75
C VAL A 228 18.17 31.92 18.50
N GLU A 229 19.02 31.93 17.48
CA GLU A 229 20.00 30.85 17.26
C GLU A 229 20.97 30.74 18.45
N GLY A 230 21.33 29.51 18.80
CA GLY A 230 22.35 29.24 19.78
C GLY A 230 21.78 29.00 21.17
N THR A 231 22.63 28.43 22.03
CA THR A 231 22.31 28.14 23.44
C THR A 231 23.39 28.63 24.39
N GLY A 232 24.43 29.28 23.86
CA GLY A 232 25.54 29.86 24.62
C GLY A 232 25.29 31.31 25.00
N PHE A 233 26.30 32.17 24.79
CA PHE A 233 26.27 33.58 25.21
C PHE A 233 25.20 34.42 24.49
N LYS A 234 24.97 34.13 23.20
CA LYS A 234 24.11 34.92 22.30
C LYS A 234 22.68 35.09 22.84
N PRO A 235 21.93 34.03 23.19
CA PRO A 235 20.60 34.20 23.79
C PRO A 235 20.57 35.08 25.05
N GLN A 236 21.60 35.02 25.89
CA GLN A 236 21.65 35.85 27.10
C GLN A 236 21.91 37.31 26.78
N LEU A 237 22.88 37.59 25.92
CA LEU A 237 23.18 38.93 25.45
C LEU A 237 21.99 39.54 24.72
N ALA A 238 21.35 38.78 23.84
CA ALA A 238 20.15 39.20 23.13
C ALA A 238 19.01 39.54 24.10
N ALA A 239 18.75 38.71 25.11
CA ALA A 239 17.71 38.97 26.10
C ALA A 239 17.95 40.31 26.81
N ASP A 240 19.16 40.53 27.32
CA ASP A 240 19.51 41.75 28.04
C ASP A 240 19.51 42.99 27.15
N LYS A 241 20.07 42.90 25.93
CA LYS A 241 20.08 44.02 24.96
C LYS A 241 18.68 44.45 24.55
N LEU A 242 17.78 43.48 24.32
CA LEU A 242 16.42 43.73 23.87
C LEU A 242 15.48 44.03 25.03
N GLY A 243 15.86 43.67 26.26
CA GLY A 243 14.97 43.70 27.42
C GLY A 243 13.76 42.78 27.22
N GLN A 244 13.94 41.60 26.63
CA GLN A 244 12.85 40.68 26.28
C GLN A 244 13.20 39.22 26.57
N ILE A 245 12.19 38.37 26.76
CA ILE A 245 12.42 36.94 26.97
C ILE A 245 12.91 36.31 25.67
N VAL A 246 14.01 35.55 25.76
CA VAL A 246 14.61 34.84 24.64
C VAL A 246 14.59 33.34 24.89
N ILE A 247 14.14 32.59 23.91
CA ILE A 247 14.35 31.14 23.83
C ILE A 247 15.45 30.89 22.82
N GLY A 248 16.50 30.20 23.26
CA GLY A 248 17.64 29.84 22.42
C GLY A 248 17.62 28.37 22.02
N ALA A 249 17.97 28.08 20.76
CA ALA A 249 18.16 26.72 20.26
C ALA A 249 19.47 26.56 19.50
N SER A 250 20.28 25.56 19.87
CA SER A 250 21.51 25.21 19.15
C SER A 250 21.21 24.94 17.68
N GLY A 251 21.89 25.67 16.79
CA GLY A 251 21.67 25.58 15.35
C GLY A 251 20.23 25.94 14.95
N GLY A 252 19.56 26.83 15.70
CA GLY A 252 18.19 27.30 15.44
C GLY A 252 17.11 26.21 15.50
N GLN A 253 17.39 25.07 16.12
CA GLN A 253 16.53 23.87 16.13
C GLN A 253 15.33 23.94 17.09
N HIS A 254 14.64 25.07 17.17
CA HIS A 254 13.47 25.27 18.04
C HIS A 254 12.38 24.21 17.79
N ALA A 255 12.05 23.96 16.51
CA ALA A 255 11.08 22.94 16.09
C ALA A 255 11.53 21.49 16.40
N GLY A 256 12.80 21.29 16.78
CA GLY A 256 13.31 19.99 17.21
C GLY A 256 12.73 19.52 18.55
N SER A 257 12.29 20.47 19.39
CA SER A 257 11.81 20.26 20.76
C SER A 257 10.44 20.93 21.01
N PRO A 258 9.40 20.56 20.24
CA PRO A 258 8.12 21.30 20.22
C PRO A 258 7.40 21.31 21.57
N GLN A 259 7.50 20.23 22.36
CA GLN A 259 6.90 20.16 23.68
C GLN A 259 7.50 21.20 24.62
N GLN A 260 8.84 21.23 24.73
CA GLN A 260 9.54 22.20 25.58
C GLN A 260 9.32 23.64 25.11
N LEU A 261 9.28 23.85 23.79
CA LEU A 261 8.98 25.16 23.21
C LEU A 261 7.57 25.63 23.63
N GLY A 262 6.56 24.75 23.57
CA GLY A 262 5.20 25.05 24.02
C GLY A 262 5.12 25.33 25.53
N GLU A 263 5.80 24.54 26.36
CA GLU A 263 5.90 24.76 27.82
C GLU A 263 6.49 26.15 28.13
N TYR A 264 7.54 26.55 27.41
CA TYR A 264 8.14 27.87 27.53
C TYR A 264 7.23 29.01 27.06
N PHE A 265 6.40 28.79 26.04
CA PHE A 265 5.41 29.79 25.61
C PHE A 265 4.36 30.01 26.70
N LEU A 266 3.88 28.93 27.34
CA LEU A 266 2.95 29.04 28.47
C LEU A 266 3.58 29.79 29.65
N ALA A 267 4.84 29.50 29.94
CA ALA A 267 5.57 30.18 31.01
C ALA A 267 5.77 31.68 30.71
N ALA A 268 6.14 32.03 29.48
CA ALA A 268 6.27 33.43 29.06
C ALA A 268 4.92 34.18 29.13
N ALA A 269 3.83 33.55 28.69
CA ALA A 269 2.49 34.11 28.78
C ALA A 269 2.08 34.38 30.25
N ALA A 270 2.44 33.49 31.18
CA ALA A 270 2.22 33.68 32.62
C ALA A 270 3.03 34.86 33.20
N MET A 271 4.05 35.37 32.49
CA MET A 271 4.82 36.56 32.83
C MET A 271 4.32 37.81 32.07
N GLU A 272 3.09 37.79 31.56
CA GLU A 272 2.49 38.86 30.76
C GLU A 272 3.26 39.22 29.47
N VAL A 273 4.01 38.27 28.92
CA VAL A 273 4.64 38.41 27.60
C VAL A 273 3.65 38.00 26.52
N ASP A 274 3.54 38.80 25.45
CA ASP A 274 2.79 38.43 24.27
C ASP A 274 3.45 37.23 23.59
N THR A 275 2.69 36.15 23.51
CA THR A 275 3.06 34.91 22.81
C THR A 275 2.14 34.62 21.63
N SER A 276 1.26 35.56 21.26
CA SER A 276 0.48 35.49 20.03
C SER A 276 1.38 35.77 18.82
N THR A 277 2.25 36.78 18.94
CA THR A 277 3.27 37.16 17.95
C THR A 277 4.66 36.74 18.41
N ILE A 278 5.34 35.94 17.61
CA ILE A 278 6.67 35.39 17.91
C ILE A 278 7.71 36.06 16.99
N GLN A 279 8.76 36.62 17.59
CA GLN A 279 9.83 37.30 16.87
C GLN A 279 11.02 36.34 16.67
N ILE A 280 11.39 36.07 15.43
CA ILE A 280 12.53 35.21 15.10
C ILE A 280 13.72 36.08 14.68
N TYR A 281 14.84 35.93 15.39
CA TYR A 281 16.10 36.60 15.09
C TYR A 281 17.01 35.63 14.33
N LEU A 282 17.26 35.95 13.07
CA LEU A 282 18.16 35.19 12.19
C LEU A 282 19.60 35.65 12.39
N ASP A 283 20.54 34.71 12.24
CA ASP A 283 21.96 35.06 12.19
C ASP A 283 22.29 35.73 10.86
N ALA A 284 23.33 36.56 10.87
CA ALA A 284 23.85 37.17 9.66
C ALA A 284 24.20 36.08 8.63
N GLY A 285 23.67 36.18 7.41
CA GLY A 285 23.92 35.18 6.35
C GLY A 285 23.06 33.92 6.42
N ASP A 286 22.05 33.85 7.30
CA ASP A 286 21.14 32.70 7.34
C ASP A 286 20.25 32.60 6.09
N VAL A 287 19.86 33.74 5.51
CA VAL A 287 18.96 33.81 4.34
C VAL A 287 19.56 33.19 3.09
N VAL A 288 20.89 33.18 2.96
CA VAL A 288 21.60 32.56 1.84
C VAL A 288 21.83 31.07 2.04
N ASN A 289 21.56 30.51 3.23
CA ASN A 289 21.80 29.11 3.54
C ASN A 289 20.51 28.27 3.37
N PRO A 290 20.40 27.40 2.35
CA PRO A 290 19.19 26.62 2.09
C PRO A 290 18.78 25.69 3.23
N HIS A 291 19.75 25.17 4.00
CA HIS A 291 19.46 24.32 5.14
C HIS A 291 18.83 25.09 6.29
N VAL A 292 19.27 26.33 6.50
CA VAL A 292 18.68 27.24 7.48
C VAL A 292 17.30 27.67 7.04
N MET A 293 17.13 28.07 5.78
CA MET A 293 15.82 28.47 5.23
C MET A 293 14.80 27.34 5.32
N LYS A 294 15.18 26.10 5.01
CA LYS A 294 14.31 24.94 5.20
C LYS A 294 13.93 24.72 6.67
N ARG A 295 14.88 24.91 7.60
CA ARG A 295 14.61 24.84 9.04
C ARG A 295 13.66 25.96 9.49
N LEU A 296 13.82 27.17 8.95
CA LEU A 296 12.97 28.31 9.23
C LEU A 296 11.54 28.07 8.74
N VAL A 297 11.36 27.56 7.51
CA VAL A 297 10.03 27.14 6.99
C VAL A 297 9.36 26.16 7.95
N ASN A 298 10.07 25.11 8.39
CA ASN A 298 9.50 24.13 9.33
C ASN A 298 9.11 24.75 10.68
N LEU A 299 9.89 25.70 11.19
CA LEU A 299 9.58 26.41 12.43
C LEU A 299 8.36 27.30 12.28
N VAL A 300 8.29 28.07 11.20
CA VAL A 300 7.15 28.94 10.87
C VAL A 300 5.88 28.12 10.71
N ASP A 301 5.93 26.99 10.00
CA ASP A 301 4.79 26.09 9.81
C ASP A 301 4.31 25.50 11.15
N LEU A 302 5.24 25.11 12.02
CA LEU A 302 4.92 24.64 13.36
C LEU A 302 4.21 25.74 14.18
N LEU A 303 4.75 26.95 14.22
CA LEU A 303 4.19 28.07 14.97
C LEU A 303 2.81 28.49 14.42
N THR A 304 2.68 28.53 13.10
CA THR A 304 1.41 28.82 12.42
C THR A 304 0.36 27.75 12.74
N SER A 305 0.75 26.47 12.82
CA SER A 305 -0.15 25.38 13.23
C SER A 305 -0.64 25.51 14.69
N TRP A 306 0.08 26.25 15.52
CA TRP A 306 -0.33 26.60 16.89
C TRP A 306 -1.11 27.92 16.96
N GLY A 307 -1.50 28.49 15.82
CA GLY A 307 -2.25 29.74 15.73
C GLY A 307 -1.42 30.98 16.09
N LYS A 308 -0.09 30.93 15.94
CA LYS A 308 0.80 32.05 16.23
C LYS A 308 1.10 32.85 14.97
N THR A 309 1.19 34.17 15.11
CA THR A 309 1.78 35.07 14.10
C THR A 309 3.29 35.09 14.27
N VAL A 310 4.03 35.22 13.16
CA VAL A 310 5.49 35.20 13.17
C VAL A 310 6.03 36.41 12.44
N GLU A 311 6.97 37.08 13.08
CA GLU A 311 7.74 38.20 12.53
C GLU A 311 9.22 37.84 12.49
N ILE A 312 9.89 38.23 11.41
CA ILE A 312 11.34 38.11 11.26
C ILE A 312 11.97 39.44 11.66
N ALA A 313 12.86 39.40 12.66
CA ALA A 313 13.67 40.54 13.06
C ALA A 313 14.80 40.75 12.03
N TRP A 314 14.79 41.91 11.37
CA TRP A 314 15.60 42.18 10.20
C TRP A 314 16.23 43.56 10.25
N TRP A 315 17.54 43.64 10.04
CA TRP A 315 18.31 44.89 9.91
C TRP A 315 19.24 44.86 8.69
N GLY A 316 18.93 43.99 7.71
CA GLY A 316 19.70 43.87 6.47
C GLY A 316 20.82 42.82 6.51
N GLN A 317 20.80 41.90 7.47
CA GLN A 317 21.88 40.92 7.74
C GLN A 317 21.97 39.76 6.72
N GLN A 318 22.22 40.09 5.45
CA GLN A 318 22.24 39.12 4.34
C GLN A 318 23.50 38.26 4.28
N THR A 319 24.64 38.75 4.78
CA THR A 319 25.95 38.09 4.69
C THR A 319 26.53 37.86 6.09
N LYS A 320 27.78 37.38 6.19
CA LYS A 320 28.47 37.22 7.48
C LYS A 320 29.20 38.50 7.93
N GLU A 321 29.11 39.58 7.15
CA GLU A 321 29.75 40.87 7.46
C GLU A 321 28.89 41.70 8.41
N GLU A 322 27.57 41.53 8.38
CA GLU A 322 26.68 42.18 9.32
C GLU A 322 26.74 41.53 10.72
N PRO A 323 26.52 42.31 11.79
CA PRO A 323 26.55 41.77 13.14
C PRO A 323 25.32 40.89 13.42
N ASP A 324 25.55 39.84 14.20
CA ASP A 324 24.48 39.07 14.84
C ASP A 324 23.78 39.90 15.95
N ILE A 325 22.62 39.45 16.43
CA ILE A 325 21.84 40.19 17.44
C ILE A 325 22.61 40.50 18.74
N ASP A 326 23.52 39.62 19.16
CA ASP A 326 24.34 39.85 20.34
C ASP A 326 25.51 40.82 20.09
N GLU A 327 25.82 41.12 18.83
CA GLU A 327 26.90 42.01 18.40
C GLU A 327 26.35 43.36 17.90
N LEU A 328 25.05 43.46 17.61
CA LEU A 328 24.37 44.69 17.19
C LEU A 328 24.41 45.79 18.28
N GLU A 329 24.90 46.98 17.95
CA GLU A 329 25.00 48.11 18.89
C GLU A 329 23.67 48.84 19.07
N ASP A 330 23.04 49.23 17.95
CA ASP A 330 21.75 49.93 17.95
C ASP A 330 20.62 48.96 17.59
N VAL A 331 19.84 48.54 18.59
CA VAL A 331 18.68 47.65 18.39
C VAL A 331 17.45 48.37 17.83
N SER A 332 17.47 49.70 17.71
CA SER A 332 16.33 50.48 17.17
C SER A 332 16.17 50.32 15.66
N GLN A 333 17.23 49.91 14.95
CA GLN A 333 17.22 49.65 13.51
C GLN A 333 16.48 48.35 13.11
N ILE A 334 16.09 47.52 14.07
CA ILE A 334 15.47 46.22 13.80
C ILE A 334 14.03 46.43 13.31
N ALA A 335 13.78 46.07 12.06
CA ALA A 335 12.44 45.92 11.50
C ALA A 335 11.85 44.55 11.85
N TYR A 336 10.57 44.52 12.21
CA TYR A 336 9.83 43.28 12.47
C TYR A 336 8.93 43.01 11.27
N ILE A 337 9.35 42.10 10.40
CA ILE A 337 8.70 41.86 9.11
C ILE A 337 7.81 40.62 9.22
N PRO A 338 6.49 40.73 8.98
CA PRO A 338 5.61 39.58 8.87
C PRO A 338 6.11 38.56 7.84
N VAL A 339 5.97 37.26 8.14
CA VAL A 339 6.50 36.17 7.28
C VAL A 339 6.04 36.26 5.82
N ASP A 340 4.80 36.67 5.57
CA ASP A 340 4.22 36.82 4.22
C ASP A 340 4.84 37.98 3.43
N GLN A 341 5.46 38.94 4.11
CA GLN A 341 6.20 40.06 3.53
C GLN A 341 7.71 39.82 3.48
N PHE A 342 8.21 38.76 4.12
CA PHE A 342 9.63 38.42 4.13
C PHE A 342 10.04 37.62 2.88
N GLN A 343 10.40 38.34 1.82
CA GLN A 343 10.72 37.81 0.48
C GLN A 343 11.64 36.58 0.46
N PRO A 344 12.78 36.53 1.21
CA PRO A 344 13.67 35.38 1.15
C PRO A 344 13.00 34.05 1.52
N LEU A 345 12.06 34.09 2.49
CA LEU A 345 11.38 32.90 2.96
C LEU A 345 10.21 32.50 2.07
N THR A 346 9.46 33.47 1.55
CA THR A 346 8.32 33.20 0.67
C THR A 346 8.76 32.60 -0.66
N GLU A 347 9.83 33.13 -1.26
CA GLU A 347 10.44 32.57 -2.48
C GLU A 347 10.99 31.16 -2.25
N PHE A 348 11.72 30.95 -1.16
CA PHE A 348 12.26 29.63 -0.83
C PHE A 348 11.13 28.59 -0.65
N ARG A 349 10.04 28.98 0.04
CA ARG A 349 8.87 28.12 0.25
C ARG A 349 8.17 27.77 -1.06
N ALA A 350 8.00 28.74 -1.96
CA ALA A 350 7.40 28.51 -3.27
C ALA A 350 8.22 27.51 -4.11
N ASN A 351 9.54 27.67 -4.13
CA ASN A 351 10.46 26.75 -4.84
C ASN A 351 10.43 25.33 -4.25
N LEU A 352 10.38 25.22 -2.92
CA LEU A 352 10.28 23.92 -2.25
C LEU A 352 8.99 23.18 -2.65
N LEU A 353 7.85 23.87 -2.63
CA LEU A 353 6.55 23.30 -3.02
C LEU A 353 6.53 22.84 -4.49
N ALA A 354 7.09 23.63 -5.40
CA ALA A 354 7.18 23.27 -6.83
C ALA A 354 8.00 21.98 -7.02
N SER A 355 9.14 21.86 -6.34
CA SER A 355 10.01 20.69 -6.44
C SER A 355 9.36 19.39 -5.93
N GLU A 356 8.59 19.46 -4.84
CA GLU A 356 7.89 18.29 -4.28
C GLU A 356 6.78 17.80 -5.20
N GLN A 357 6.05 18.71 -5.85
CA GLN A 357 5.01 18.36 -6.81
C GLN A 357 5.60 17.67 -8.05
N GLU A 358 6.71 18.17 -8.57
CA GLU A 358 7.39 17.55 -9.72
C GLU A 358 7.89 16.14 -9.38
N PHE A 359 8.49 15.95 -8.20
CA PHE A 359 8.96 14.65 -7.73
C PHE A 359 7.82 13.62 -7.64
N LYS A 360 6.67 14.01 -7.07
CA LYS A 360 5.48 13.14 -6.98
C LYS A 360 4.96 12.74 -8.36
N ARG A 361 4.95 13.66 -9.33
CA ARG A 361 4.54 13.38 -10.72
C ARG A 361 5.47 12.33 -11.37
N LYS A 362 6.79 12.52 -11.28
CA LYS A 362 7.77 11.56 -11.84
C LYS A 362 7.66 10.17 -11.21
N GLN A 363 7.47 10.09 -9.90
CA GLN A 363 7.27 8.79 -9.24
C GLN A 363 6.00 8.07 -9.71
N LYS A 364 4.90 8.80 -9.91
CA LYS A 364 3.67 8.22 -10.44
C LYS A 364 3.89 7.66 -11.85
N GLN A 365 4.49 8.46 -12.74
CA GLN A 365 4.79 8.06 -14.12
C GLN A 365 5.65 6.79 -14.18
N LEU A 366 6.73 6.71 -13.40
CA LEU A 366 7.58 5.51 -13.34
C LEU A 366 6.83 4.26 -12.86
N LYS A 367 5.85 4.43 -11.97
CA LYS A 367 5.03 3.32 -11.49
C LYS A 367 4.10 2.82 -12.61
N ASP A 368 3.49 3.75 -13.34
CA ASP A 368 2.56 3.45 -14.44
C ASP A 368 3.30 2.74 -15.58
N ASP A 369 4.47 3.24 -16.02
CA ASP A 369 5.31 2.61 -17.05
C ASP A 369 5.72 1.16 -16.68
N LYS A 370 6.01 0.93 -15.40
CA LYS A 370 6.39 -0.40 -14.91
C LYS A 370 5.22 -1.36 -14.95
N ILE A 371 4.01 -0.89 -14.65
CA ILE A 371 2.79 -1.69 -14.71
C ILE A 371 2.52 -2.09 -16.17
N GLU A 372 2.62 -1.15 -17.10
CA GLU A 372 2.39 -1.38 -18.53
C GLU A 372 3.33 -2.46 -19.09
N ARG A 373 4.64 -2.36 -18.81
CA ARG A 373 5.60 -3.38 -19.26
C ARG A 373 5.34 -4.78 -18.71
N VAL A 374 4.95 -4.88 -17.44
CA VAL A 374 4.59 -6.18 -16.83
C VAL A 374 3.32 -6.71 -17.49
N TRP A 375 2.36 -5.83 -17.77
CA TRP A 375 1.11 -6.18 -18.40
C TRP A 375 1.31 -6.72 -19.82
N ASP A 376 2.11 -6.04 -20.66
CA ASP A 376 2.45 -6.50 -22.01
C ASP A 376 3.11 -7.87 -21.98
N LYS A 377 4.02 -8.10 -21.02
CA LYS A 377 4.69 -9.40 -20.86
C LYS A 377 3.74 -10.52 -20.47
N LEU A 378 2.72 -10.24 -19.66
CA LEU A 378 1.78 -11.26 -19.16
C LEU A 378 0.62 -11.52 -20.13
N THR A 379 0.33 -10.58 -21.04
CA THR A 379 -0.83 -10.63 -21.94
C THR A 379 -0.47 -10.94 -23.39
N SER A 380 0.82 -11.05 -23.72
CA SER A 380 1.29 -11.37 -25.06
C SER A 380 1.66 -12.86 -25.22
N LEU A 381 1.53 -13.35 -26.46
CA LEU A 381 2.08 -14.62 -26.90
C LEU A 381 3.26 -14.32 -27.82
N THR A 382 4.47 -14.42 -27.28
CA THR A 382 5.73 -14.22 -28.01
C THR A 382 6.37 -15.54 -28.46
N ALA A 383 5.94 -16.67 -27.90
CA ALA A 383 6.38 -17.99 -28.30
C ALA A 383 6.19 -18.22 -29.82
N THR A 384 7.23 -18.76 -30.47
CA THR A 384 7.24 -19.01 -31.91
C THR A 384 6.19 -20.06 -32.28
N PRO A 385 5.24 -19.76 -33.18
CA PRO A 385 4.29 -20.74 -33.68
C PRO A 385 4.98 -21.88 -34.41
N TRP A 386 4.57 -23.11 -34.13
CA TRP A 386 4.92 -24.30 -34.91
C TRP A 386 4.26 -24.24 -36.29
N LYS A 387 3.01 -23.76 -36.36
CA LYS A 387 2.27 -23.54 -37.61
C LYS A 387 1.54 -22.21 -37.58
N ARG A 388 1.58 -21.50 -38.71
CA ARG A 388 0.81 -20.26 -38.93
C ARG A 388 -0.29 -20.52 -39.95
N ILE A 389 -1.49 -20.07 -39.62
CA ILE A 389 -2.67 -20.08 -40.50
C ILE A 389 -3.12 -18.63 -40.59
N ASN A 390 -3.77 -18.23 -41.68
CA ASN A 390 -4.39 -16.92 -41.77
C ASN A 390 -5.71 -17.06 -42.54
N LYS A 391 -6.76 -17.49 -41.83
CA LYS A 391 -8.08 -17.73 -42.41
C LYS A 391 -9.19 -17.21 -41.50
N PRO A 392 -10.27 -16.64 -42.06
CA PRO A 392 -11.45 -16.24 -41.30
C PRO A 392 -12.17 -17.44 -40.68
N GLN A 393 -12.16 -18.61 -41.34
CA GLN A 393 -12.70 -19.86 -40.84
C GLN A 393 -11.64 -20.96 -40.97
N LEU A 394 -11.42 -21.69 -39.88
CA LEU A 394 -10.57 -22.87 -39.88
C LEU A 394 -11.31 -24.06 -40.51
N GLU A 395 -10.59 -24.99 -41.11
CA GLU A 395 -11.13 -26.17 -41.78
C GLU A 395 -10.47 -27.44 -41.26
N PRO A 396 -11.12 -28.62 -41.36
CA PRO A 396 -10.51 -29.91 -41.03
C PRO A 396 -9.11 -30.15 -41.64
N SER A 397 -8.89 -29.65 -42.85
CA SER A 397 -7.62 -29.77 -43.59
C SER A 397 -6.47 -29.04 -42.89
N ASP A 398 -6.76 -28.00 -42.11
CA ASP A 398 -5.75 -27.23 -41.38
C ASP A 398 -5.10 -28.05 -40.25
N PHE A 399 -5.66 -29.20 -39.89
CA PHE A 399 -5.18 -30.11 -38.84
C PHE A 399 -4.72 -31.47 -39.38
N ALA A 400 -4.61 -31.63 -40.71
CA ALA A 400 -4.31 -32.91 -41.35
C ALA A 400 -2.88 -33.44 -41.07
N ASP A 401 -1.96 -32.54 -40.74
CA ASP A 401 -0.55 -32.77 -40.43
C ASP A 401 -0.28 -33.08 -38.95
N TRP A 402 -1.34 -33.24 -38.14
CA TRP A 402 -1.19 -33.48 -36.71
C TRP A 402 -0.85 -34.92 -36.37
N GLU A 403 0.25 -35.07 -35.64
CA GLU A 403 0.77 -36.36 -35.16
C GLU A 403 0.29 -36.68 -33.74
N LYS A 404 0.06 -37.97 -33.47
CA LYS A 404 -0.16 -38.48 -32.10
C LYS A 404 1.07 -38.25 -31.22
N GLY A 405 0.86 -38.19 -29.90
CA GLY A 405 1.92 -37.98 -28.91
C GLY A 405 2.33 -36.53 -28.73
N HIS A 406 1.61 -35.60 -29.35
CA HIS A 406 1.87 -34.15 -29.26
C HIS A 406 0.70 -33.39 -28.62
N LEU A 407 1.04 -32.24 -28.03
CA LEU A 407 0.08 -31.26 -27.52
C LEU A 407 0.02 -30.09 -28.50
N TYR A 408 -1.15 -29.85 -29.09
CA TYR A 408 -1.38 -28.71 -29.98
C TYR A 408 -2.14 -27.60 -29.24
N LEU A 409 -1.64 -26.37 -29.32
CA LEU A 409 -2.34 -25.17 -28.86
C LEU A 409 -2.80 -24.36 -30.06
N VAL A 410 -4.11 -24.36 -30.31
CA VAL A 410 -4.73 -23.57 -31.38
C VAL A 410 -5.09 -22.19 -30.84
N VAL A 411 -4.32 -21.20 -31.27
CA VAL A 411 -4.51 -19.78 -30.96
C VAL A 411 -5.23 -19.13 -32.13
N SER A 412 -6.53 -18.92 -31.99
CA SER A 412 -7.34 -18.34 -33.07
C SER A 412 -8.46 -17.47 -32.50
N ALA A 413 -8.73 -16.35 -33.16
CA ALA A 413 -9.78 -15.41 -32.76
C ALA A 413 -11.14 -16.11 -32.57
N LYS A 414 -12.02 -15.51 -31.75
CA LYS A 414 -13.41 -15.99 -31.59
C LYS A 414 -14.15 -15.87 -32.93
N GLY A 415 -15.17 -16.71 -33.15
CA GLY A 415 -15.91 -16.75 -34.42
C GLY A 415 -15.22 -17.46 -35.61
N THR A 416 -13.95 -17.88 -35.48
CA THR A 416 -13.18 -18.49 -36.58
C THR A 416 -13.42 -19.99 -36.82
N GLY A 417 -14.51 -20.55 -36.30
CA GLY A 417 -14.87 -21.95 -36.56
C GLY A 417 -14.09 -23.02 -35.78
N LYS A 418 -13.13 -22.66 -34.90
CA LYS A 418 -12.33 -23.58 -34.04
C LYS A 418 -13.03 -24.89 -33.66
N THR A 419 -14.13 -24.79 -32.91
CA THR A 419 -14.88 -25.94 -32.39
C THR A 419 -15.57 -26.75 -33.49
N LYS A 420 -16.03 -26.11 -34.56
CA LYS A 420 -16.62 -26.81 -35.72
C LYS A 420 -15.55 -27.61 -36.46
N SER A 421 -14.38 -27.02 -36.69
CA SER A 421 -13.30 -27.62 -37.47
C SER A 421 -12.65 -28.81 -36.75
N ILE A 422 -12.56 -28.76 -35.41
CA ILE A 422 -11.92 -29.83 -34.61
C ILE A 422 -12.77 -31.10 -34.53
N LYS A 423 -14.09 -31.04 -34.79
CA LYS A 423 -14.98 -32.23 -34.75
C LYS A 423 -14.44 -33.38 -35.59
N SER A 424 -14.00 -33.07 -36.81
CA SER A 424 -13.43 -34.03 -37.76
C SER A 424 -12.17 -34.75 -37.22
N VAL A 425 -11.43 -34.10 -36.32
CA VAL A 425 -10.27 -34.68 -35.63
C VAL A 425 -10.75 -35.55 -34.47
N VAL A 426 -11.65 -35.03 -33.64
CA VAL A 426 -12.24 -35.75 -32.49
C VAL A 426 -12.92 -37.05 -32.91
N ASP A 427 -13.59 -37.06 -34.07
CA ASP A 427 -14.30 -38.24 -34.60
C ASP A 427 -13.36 -39.42 -34.89
N LYS A 428 -12.08 -39.17 -35.18
CA LYS A 428 -11.06 -40.20 -35.46
C LYS A 428 -10.57 -40.94 -34.20
N PHE A 429 -10.82 -40.38 -33.01
CA PHE A 429 -10.39 -40.98 -31.75
C PHE A 429 -11.52 -41.79 -31.12
N ALA A 430 -11.15 -42.93 -30.52
CA ALA A 430 -12.11 -43.81 -29.86
C ALA A 430 -12.58 -43.20 -28.53
N ASN A 431 -11.68 -42.56 -27.79
CA ASN A 431 -12.00 -41.99 -26.48
C ASN A 431 -11.75 -40.48 -26.49
N THR A 432 -12.66 -39.71 -25.89
CA THR A 432 -12.56 -38.26 -25.76
C THR A 432 -12.92 -37.85 -24.35
N ILE A 433 -12.06 -37.06 -23.70
CA ILE A 433 -12.40 -36.34 -22.48
C ILE A 433 -12.20 -34.85 -22.77
N ALA A 434 -13.27 -34.07 -22.62
CA ALA A 434 -13.27 -32.64 -22.92
C ALA A 434 -13.72 -31.81 -21.71
N PRO A 435 -12.81 -31.48 -20.76
CA PRO A 435 -13.17 -30.68 -19.61
C PRO A 435 -13.25 -29.19 -20.00
N ASN A 436 -14.21 -28.48 -19.39
CA ASN A 436 -14.40 -27.04 -19.56
C ASN A 436 -14.44 -26.33 -18.20
N ALA A 437 -14.31 -25.00 -18.19
CA ALA A 437 -14.31 -24.18 -16.98
C ALA A 437 -15.69 -24.09 -16.32
N ARG A 438 -16.78 -24.32 -17.07
CA ARG A 438 -18.16 -24.26 -16.55
C ARG A 438 -19.02 -25.39 -17.10
N ARG A 439 -20.05 -25.78 -16.33
CA ARG A 439 -21.03 -26.81 -16.73
C ARG A 439 -21.81 -26.43 -17.99
N SER A 440 -22.26 -25.18 -18.12
CA SER A 440 -22.98 -24.71 -19.31
C SER A 440 -22.12 -24.84 -20.57
N LEU A 441 -20.87 -24.37 -20.51
CA LEU A 441 -19.90 -24.50 -21.60
C LEU A 441 -19.61 -25.96 -21.96
N ALA A 442 -19.46 -26.83 -20.95
CA ALA A 442 -19.29 -28.26 -21.19
C ALA A 442 -20.50 -28.88 -21.91
N ARG A 443 -21.73 -28.49 -21.57
CA ARG A 443 -22.95 -28.96 -22.26
C ARG A 443 -23.00 -28.47 -23.71
N THR A 444 -22.69 -27.20 -23.97
CA THR A 444 -22.63 -26.65 -25.33
C THR A 444 -21.56 -27.37 -26.16
N LEU A 445 -20.38 -27.60 -25.58
CA LEU A 445 -19.31 -28.35 -26.24
C LEU A 445 -19.73 -29.80 -26.54
N ALA A 446 -20.42 -30.45 -25.59
CA ALA A 446 -20.95 -31.79 -25.77
C ALA A 446 -21.90 -31.87 -26.97
N HIS A 447 -22.85 -30.93 -27.05
CA HIS A 447 -23.78 -30.83 -28.17
C HIS A 447 -23.04 -30.61 -29.51
N ASN A 448 -22.15 -29.62 -29.58
CA ASN A 448 -21.45 -29.26 -30.82
C ASN A 448 -20.53 -30.36 -31.37
N LEU A 449 -20.01 -31.22 -30.48
CA LEU A 449 -19.07 -32.28 -30.84
C LEU A 449 -19.69 -33.68 -30.74
N GLU A 450 -21.00 -33.79 -30.52
CA GLU A 450 -21.71 -35.08 -30.35
C GLU A 450 -21.11 -35.95 -29.22
N LEU A 451 -20.68 -35.32 -28.13
CA LEU A 451 -20.20 -35.98 -26.91
C LEU A 451 -21.35 -36.15 -25.91
N THR A 452 -21.19 -37.09 -24.98
CA THR A 452 -22.10 -37.19 -23.83
C THR A 452 -21.63 -36.26 -22.71
N HIS A 453 -22.51 -35.41 -22.17
CA HIS A 453 -22.15 -34.65 -20.97
C HIS A 453 -22.11 -35.59 -19.75
N LEU A 454 -21.14 -35.40 -18.84
CA LEU A 454 -20.91 -36.31 -17.70
C LEU A 454 -22.16 -36.59 -16.85
N ASP A 455 -22.97 -35.56 -16.57
CA ASP A 455 -24.20 -35.72 -15.78
C ASP A 455 -25.24 -36.64 -16.45
N ASP A 456 -25.16 -36.79 -17.77
CA ASP A 456 -26.11 -37.58 -18.58
C ASP A 456 -25.57 -39.01 -18.85
N LEU A 457 -24.36 -39.31 -18.35
CA LEU A 457 -23.68 -40.59 -18.51
C LEU A 457 -24.23 -41.62 -17.51
N LYS A 458 -25.07 -42.55 -17.99
CA LYS A 458 -25.76 -43.54 -17.12
C LYS A 458 -24.92 -44.79 -16.83
N ASN A 459 -24.37 -45.42 -17.87
CA ASN A 459 -23.46 -46.57 -17.84
C ASN A 459 -22.79 -46.65 -19.21
N PHE A 460 -21.50 -47.01 -19.25
CA PHE A 460 -20.76 -47.01 -20.51
C PHE A 460 -19.87 -48.24 -20.67
N THR A 461 -19.97 -48.90 -21.83
CA THR A 461 -19.15 -50.05 -22.23
C THR A 461 -18.55 -49.77 -23.62
N GLY A 462 -17.23 -49.67 -23.74
CA GLY A 462 -16.54 -49.44 -25.04
C GLY A 462 -15.73 -48.14 -25.13
N SER A 463 -15.99 -47.32 -26.15
CA SER A 463 -15.37 -46.02 -26.52
C SER A 463 -15.96 -44.76 -25.83
N LEU A 464 -15.32 -44.23 -24.79
CA LEU A 464 -15.88 -43.15 -23.95
C LEU A 464 -15.64 -41.76 -24.56
N LYS A 465 -16.70 -41.08 -25.01
CA LYS A 465 -16.66 -39.69 -25.53
C LYS A 465 -17.47 -38.75 -24.63
N VAL A 466 -16.80 -38.03 -23.74
CA VAL A 466 -17.43 -37.24 -22.68
C VAL A 466 -16.92 -35.80 -22.60
N SER A 467 -17.84 -34.86 -22.38
CA SER A 467 -17.51 -33.51 -21.90
C SER A 467 -17.95 -33.31 -20.45
N CYS A 468 -17.19 -32.54 -19.69
CA CYS A 468 -17.47 -32.30 -18.27
C CYS A 468 -16.99 -30.92 -17.81
N CYS A 469 -17.45 -30.46 -16.65
CA CYS A 469 -16.80 -29.36 -15.95
C CYS A 469 -15.52 -29.87 -15.27
N LEU A 470 -14.45 -29.06 -15.23
CA LEU A 470 -13.17 -29.44 -14.62
C LEU A 470 -13.32 -29.90 -13.15
N ASP A 471 -14.25 -29.30 -12.40
CA ASP A 471 -14.66 -29.71 -11.04
C ASP A 471 -14.98 -31.20 -10.87
N SER A 472 -15.38 -31.84 -11.96
CA SER A 472 -15.85 -33.23 -12.01
C SER A 472 -14.92 -34.13 -12.82
N LEU A 473 -13.79 -33.61 -13.33
CA LEU A 473 -12.81 -34.38 -14.11
C LEU A 473 -12.32 -35.62 -13.34
N TRP A 474 -12.20 -35.53 -12.02
CA TRP A 474 -11.75 -36.63 -11.16
C TRP A 474 -12.68 -37.85 -11.14
N GLN A 475 -13.92 -37.72 -11.63
CA GLN A 475 -14.89 -38.82 -11.73
C GLN A 475 -14.62 -39.71 -12.94
N LEU A 476 -13.86 -39.21 -13.92
CA LEU A 476 -13.49 -39.94 -15.13
C LEU A 476 -12.18 -40.69 -14.92
N SER A 477 -12.05 -41.86 -15.52
CA SER A 477 -10.83 -42.68 -15.47
C SER A 477 -9.85 -42.22 -16.56
N PRO A 478 -8.69 -41.62 -16.23
CA PRO A 478 -7.76 -41.12 -17.24
C PRO A 478 -7.23 -42.19 -18.20
N GLY A 479 -7.16 -43.45 -17.74
CA GLY A 479 -6.66 -44.57 -18.51
C GLY A 479 -7.40 -44.83 -19.83
N VAL A 480 -8.66 -44.40 -19.97
CA VAL A 480 -9.42 -44.51 -21.22
C VAL A 480 -8.77 -43.74 -22.37
N LEU A 481 -7.98 -42.70 -22.08
CA LEU A 481 -7.28 -41.91 -23.09
C LEU A 481 -6.00 -42.58 -23.60
N ARG A 482 -5.53 -43.65 -22.94
CA ARG A 482 -4.21 -44.26 -23.22
C ARG A 482 -4.09 -44.86 -24.60
N THR A 483 -5.18 -45.34 -25.18
CA THR A 483 -5.21 -46.00 -26.50
C THR A 483 -6.17 -45.25 -27.40
N ASN A 484 -5.62 -44.64 -28.46
CA ASN A 484 -6.36 -43.83 -29.42
C ASN A 484 -7.33 -42.80 -28.78
N GLY A 485 -6.85 -42.10 -27.75
CA GLY A 485 -7.63 -41.10 -27.00
C GLY A 485 -7.29 -39.65 -27.35
N ILE A 486 -8.24 -38.74 -27.15
CA ILE A 486 -8.04 -37.29 -27.27
C ILE A 486 -8.47 -36.56 -26.00
N PHE A 487 -7.57 -35.72 -25.47
CA PHE A 487 -7.87 -34.80 -24.38
C PHE A 487 -8.05 -33.39 -24.94
N LEU A 488 -9.30 -32.90 -24.95
CA LEU A 488 -9.68 -31.66 -25.62
C LEU A 488 -10.00 -30.55 -24.59
N LEU A 489 -9.19 -29.51 -24.61
CA LEU A 489 -9.29 -28.35 -23.72
C LEU A 489 -9.77 -27.14 -24.52
N ASP A 490 -11.08 -27.06 -24.76
CA ASP A 490 -11.68 -25.87 -25.35
C ASP A 490 -11.71 -24.73 -24.33
N GLU A 491 -11.41 -23.50 -24.78
CA GLU A 491 -11.17 -22.35 -23.91
C GLU A 491 -10.11 -22.67 -22.83
N ILE A 492 -8.97 -23.27 -23.23
CA ILE A 492 -7.96 -23.82 -22.31
C ILE A 492 -7.46 -22.82 -21.26
N ASP A 493 -7.30 -21.55 -21.64
CA ASP A 493 -6.86 -20.51 -20.72
C ASP A 493 -7.88 -20.32 -19.58
N GLN A 494 -9.17 -20.43 -19.87
CA GLN A 494 -10.24 -20.39 -18.86
C GLN A 494 -10.23 -21.67 -18.00
N VAL A 495 -9.99 -22.84 -18.61
CA VAL A 495 -9.88 -24.12 -17.88
C VAL A 495 -8.74 -24.06 -16.87
N LEU A 496 -7.56 -23.58 -17.29
CA LEU A 496 -6.37 -23.46 -16.44
C LEU A 496 -6.58 -22.46 -15.30
N VAL A 497 -7.18 -21.28 -15.59
CA VAL A 497 -7.53 -20.31 -14.53
C VAL A 497 -8.54 -20.91 -13.54
N HIS A 498 -9.55 -21.62 -14.05
CA HIS A 498 -10.59 -22.22 -13.23
C HIS A 498 -10.07 -23.32 -12.29
N ALA A 499 -9.00 -24.02 -12.68
CA ALA A 499 -8.34 -25.01 -11.81
C ALA A 499 -7.89 -24.40 -10.46
N PHE A 500 -7.54 -23.11 -10.46
CA PHE A 500 -7.16 -22.33 -9.28
C PHE A 500 -8.32 -21.52 -8.67
N GLY A 501 -9.52 -21.63 -9.23
CA GLY A 501 -10.74 -21.02 -8.70
C GLY A 501 -11.20 -21.63 -7.37
N GLN A 502 -12.15 -20.96 -6.72
CA GLN A 502 -12.70 -21.39 -5.43
C GLN A 502 -13.47 -22.72 -5.53
N THR A 503 -14.24 -22.94 -6.60
CA THR A 503 -15.06 -24.16 -6.75
C THR A 503 -14.20 -25.41 -6.85
N CYS A 504 -13.07 -25.35 -7.57
CA CYS A 504 -12.09 -26.43 -7.63
C CYS A 504 -11.43 -26.70 -6.27
N ASN A 505 -11.41 -25.75 -5.34
CA ASN A 505 -10.88 -25.92 -3.99
C ASN A 505 -11.92 -26.32 -2.94
N LYS A 506 -13.20 -26.34 -3.31
CA LYS A 506 -14.28 -26.70 -2.39
C LYS A 506 -13.98 -28.07 -1.79
N ASP A 507 -14.08 -28.16 -0.47
CA ASP A 507 -13.81 -29.40 0.29
C ASP A 507 -12.40 -29.97 0.06
N GLY A 508 -11.42 -29.13 -0.33
CA GLY A 508 -10.03 -29.54 -0.54
C GLY A 508 -9.79 -30.43 -1.77
N LYS A 509 -10.74 -30.52 -2.71
CA LYS A 509 -10.65 -31.43 -3.87
C LYS A 509 -9.65 -31.02 -4.96
N ARG A 510 -9.06 -29.81 -4.90
CA ARG A 510 -8.16 -29.27 -5.94
C ARG A 510 -6.97 -30.18 -6.26
N PRO A 511 -6.20 -30.71 -5.28
CA PRO A 511 -5.08 -31.60 -5.57
C PRO A 511 -5.51 -32.84 -6.36
N ARG A 512 -6.71 -33.37 -6.08
CA ARG A 512 -7.27 -34.51 -6.81
C ARG A 512 -7.60 -34.14 -8.25
N ILE A 513 -8.20 -32.97 -8.49
CA ILE A 513 -8.50 -32.47 -9.84
C ILE A 513 -7.21 -32.30 -10.64
N LEU A 514 -6.21 -31.61 -10.07
CA LEU A 514 -4.92 -31.38 -10.73
C LEU A 514 -4.21 -32.69 -11.06
N LYS A 515 -4.25 -33.68 -10.14
CA LYS A 515 -3.65 -34.99 -10.39
C LYS A 515 -4.36 -35.77 -11.51
N HIS A 516 -5.67 -35.64 -11.62
CA HIS A 516 -6.41 -36.23 -12.74
C HIS A 516 -6.15 -35.51 -14.05
N PHE A 517 -5.99 -34.19 -14.04
CA PHE A 517 -5.59 -33.42 -15.21
C PHE A 517 -4.22 -33.87 -15.74
N GLU A 518 -3.22 -33.99 -14.86
CA GLU A 518 -1.91 -34.58 -15.17
C GLU A 518 -2.03 -35.99 -15.78
N ALA A 519 -2.84 -36.84 -15.16
CA ALA A 519 -3.02 -38.22 -15.60
C ALA A 519 -3.73 -38.31 -16.97
N CYS A 520 -4.71 -37.45 -17.24
CA CYS A 520 -5.38 -37.36 -18.54
C CYS A 520 -4.41 -36.90 -19.61
N LEU A 521 -3.58 -35.90 -19.31
CA LEU A 521 -2.54 -35.40 -20.20
C LEU A 521 -1.55 -36.51 -20.57
N ALA A 522 -0.98 -37.17 -19.57
CA ALA A 522 -0.02 -38.26 -19.78
C ALA A 522 -0.65 -39.46 -20.51
N ALA A 523 -1.89 -39.81 -20.20
CA ALA A 523 -2.59 -40.90 -20.88
C ALA A 523 -2.86 -40.57 -22.35
N ALA A 524 -3.39 -39.40 -22.66
CA ALA A 524 -3.65 -38.99 -24.03
C ALA A 524 -2.37 -38.90 -24.88
N LEU A 525 -1.24 -38.51 -24.30
CA LEU A 525 0.04 -38.43 -25.03
C LEU A 525 0.71 -39.79 -25.27
N ALA A 526 0.20 -40.89 -24.71
CA ALA A 526 0.79 -42.22 -24.89
C ALA A 526 0.55 -42.81 -26.31
N ASP A 527 -0.68 -42.74 -26.81
CA ASP A 527 -1.09 -43.17 -28.16
C ASP A 527 -2.31 -42.35 -28.63
N GLY A 528 -2.25 -41.05 -28.43
CA GLY A 528 -3.39 -40.16 -28.64
C GLY A 528 -2.96 -38.72 -28.88
N LEU A 529 -3.83 -37.78 -28.56
CA LEU A 529 -3.64 -36.35 -28.85
C LEU A 529 -4.11 -35.47 -27.69
N VAL A 530 -3.39 -34.39 -27.42
CA VAL A 530 -3.88 -33.32 -26.54
C VAL A 530 -4.08 -32.07 -27.38
N VAL A 531 -5.24 -31.44 -27.26
CA VAL A 531 -5.56 -30.21 -27.99
C VAL A 531 -6.07 -29.16 -27.02
N GLY A 532 -5.40 -28.02 -26.94
CA GLY A 532 -5.90 -26.82 -26.29
C GLY A 532 -6.29 -25.78 -27.31
N MET A 533 -7.42 -25.10 -27.12
CA MET A 533 -7.91 -24.09 -28.06
C MET A 533 -8.36 -22.85 -27.30
N SER A 534 -7.92 -21.66 -27.73
CA SER A 534 -8.44 -20.38 -27.21
C SER A 534 -7.95 -19.19 -28.05
N ALA A 535 -8.61 -18.05 -27.92
CA ALA A 535 -8.14 -16.78 -28.50
C ALA A 535 -7.15 -16.03 -27.58
N ASP A 536 -7.13 -16.36 -26.28
CA ASP A 536 -6.50 -15.57 -25.23
C ASP A 536 -5.29 -16.28 -24.57
N ILE A 537 -4.71 -17.27 -25.27
CA ILE A 537 -3.47 -17.96 -24.86
C ILE A 537 -2.31 -16.96 -24.86
N THR A 538 -1.56 -16.89 -23.76
CA THR A 538 -0.34 -16.11 -23.62
C THR A 538 0.86 -17.03 -23.39
N ASP A 539 2.06 -16.46 -23.29
CA ASP A 539 3.26 -17.22 -22.93
C ASP A 539 3.13 -17.93 -21.57
N SER A 540 2.23 -17.47 -20.70
CA SER A 540 1.99 -18.07 -19.39
C SER A 540 1.38 -19.46 -19.49
N GLU A 541 0.33 -19.63 -20.31
CA GLU A 541 -0.28 -20.95 -20.54
C GLU A 541 0.71 -21.90 -21.26
N VAL A 542 1.47 -21.39 -22.23
CA VAL A 542 2.50 -22.17 -22.93
C VAL A 542 3.55 -22.68 -21.95
N ALA A 543 4.10 -21.80 -21.13
CA ALA A 543 5.12 -22.15 -20.14
C ALA A 543 4.59 -23.12 -19.08
N LEU A 544 3.36 -22.93 -18.60
CA LEU A 544 2.73 -23.84 -17.64
C LEU A 544 2.61 -25.25 -18.22
N LEU A 545 2.09 -25.39 -19.44
CA LEU A 545 1.92 -26.68 -20.09
C LEU A 545 3.26 -27.33 -20.41
N GLN A 546 4.24 -26.57 -20.90
CA GLN A 546 5.58 -27.10 -21.17
C GLN A 546 6.27 -27.59 -19.90
N ASN A 547 6.16 -26.84 -18.80
CA ASN A 547 6.69 -27.27 -17.50
C ASN A 547 5.98 -28.50 -16.97
N LEU A 548 4.67 -28.62 -17.21
CA LEU A 548 3.89 -29.81 -16.83
C LEU A 548 4.38 -31.05 -17.60
N LEU A 549 4.55 -30.94 -18.93
CA LEU A 549 5.10 -32.03 -19.76
C LEU A 549 6.49 -32.46 -19.26
N ASN A 550 7.37 -31.49 -18.98
CA ASN A 550 8.71 -31.74 -18.45
C ASN A 550 8.66 -32.45 -17.08
N SER A 551 7.78 -32.00 -16.17
CA SER A 551 7.64 -32.60 -14.83
C SER A 551 7.13 -34.03 -14.85
N LEU A 552 6.36 -34.39 -15.88
CA LEU A 552 5.86 -35.75 -16.12
C LEU A 552 6.85 -36.62 -16.91
N ASN A 553 8.05 -36.10 -17.22
CA ASN A 553 9.06 -36.75 -18.06
C ASN A 553 8.53 -37.17 -19.44
N LEU A 554 7.59 -36.42 -20.00
CA LEU A 554 7.05 -36.64 -21.33
C LEU A 554 7.96 -35.96 -22.35
N LYS A 555 8.36 -36.68 -23.40
CA LYS A 555 9.21 -36.15 -24.49
C LYS A 555 8.45 -35.22 -25.45
N SER A 556 7.18 -34.97 -25.20
CA SER A 556 6.31 -34.14 -26.03
C SER A 556 6.60 -32.65 -25.83
N GLU A 557 6.47 -31.87 -26.90
CA GLU A 557 6.54 -30.42 -26.88
C GLU A 557 5.14 -29.79 -27.09
N VAL A 558 4.99 -28.54 -26.63
CA VAL A 558 3.81 -27.71 -26.93
C VAL A 558 3.93 -27.13 -28.34
N ARG A 559 3.13 -27.62 -29.29
CA ARG A 559 3.08 -27.11 -30.67
C ARG A 559 2.01 -26.05 -30.82
N ILE A 560 2.42 -24.80 -31.04
CA ILE A 560 1.50 -23.66 -31.19
C ILE A 560 1.05 -23.55 -32.65
N VAL A 561 -0.26 -23.62 -32.89
CA VAL A 561 -0.90 -23.34 -34.17
C VAL A 561 -1.58 -21.98 -34.07
N LYS A 562 -1.00 -20.94 -34.69
CA LYS A 562 -1.49 -19.57 -34.61
C LYS A 562 -2.24 -19.17 -35.87
N ASN A 563 -3.54 -18.88 -35.74
CA ASN A 563 -4.30 -18.20 -36.77
C ASN A 563 -4.09 -16.69 -36.64
N GLU A 564 -3.47 -16.08 -37.64
CA GLU A 564 -3.13 -14.67 -37.70
C GLU A 564 -4.28 -13.79 -38.16
N TYR A 565 -5.40 -14.41 -38.57
CA TYR A 565 -6.60 -13.68 -38.94
C TYR A 565 -7.10 -12.83 -37.77
N GLN A 566 -7.24 -11.54 -38.04
CA GLN A 566 -7.83 -10.58 -37.11
C GLN A 566 -9.22 -10.23 -37.63
N PRO A 567 -10.30 -10.62 -36.93
CA PRO A 567 -11.63 -10.20 -37.32
C PRO A 567 -11.73 -8.66 -37.23
N PRO A 568 -12.62 -8.03 -38.03
CA PRO A 568 -12.95 -6.63 -37.87
C PRO A 568 -13.32 -6.36 -36.41
N LYS A 569 -12.70 -5.34 -35.80
CA LYS A 569 -13.04 -4.91 -34.44
C LYS A 569 -13.99 -3.72 -34.57
N GLY A 570 -15.13 -3.78 -33.88
CA GLY A 570 -15.97 -2.59 -33.71
C GLY A 570 -15.25 -1.50 -32.92
N ASP A 571 -15.73 -0.27 -33.05
CA ASP A 571 -15.20 0.86 -32.26
C ASP A 571 -15.50 0.63 -30.77
N CYS A 572 -14.47 0.75 -29.94
CA CYS A 572 -14.59 0.63 -28.49
C CYS A 572 -14.20 1.94 -27.82
N TYR A 573 -15.13 2.52 -27.06
CA TYR A 573 -14.92 3.75 -26.31
C TYR A 573 -14.85 3.46 -24.81
N TYR A 574 -13.79 3.92 -24.14
CA TYR A 574 -13.61 3.80 -22.70
C TYR A 574 -13.81 5.14 -22.02
N PHE A 575 -14.74 5.19 -21.07
CA PHE A 575 -15.04 6.37 -20.25
C PHE A 575 -14.67 6.08 -18.79
N THR A 576 -14.11 7.07 -18.10
CA THR A 576 -13.89 7.00 -16.65
C THR A 576 -14.78 8.01 -15.95
N SER A 577 -15.64 7.54 -15.05
CA SER A 577 -16.53 8.39 -14.26
C SER A 577 -16.61 7.91 -12.82
N GLU A 578 -16.86 8.83 -11.88
CA GLU A 578 -17.13 8.49 -10.48
C GLU A 578 -18.50 7.81 -10.30
N ASN A 579 -19.37 7.89 -11.31
CA ASN A 579 -20.68 7.24 -11.33
C ASN A 579 -21.13 6.87 -12.76
N PRO A 580 -22.02 5.88 -12.93
CA PRO A 580 -22.43 5.42 -14.26
C PRO A 580 -23.62 6.19 -14.86
N ASP A 581 -24.06 7.31 -14.26
CA ASP A 581 -25.30 8.00 -14.67
C ASP A 581 -25.24 8.44 -16.14
N GLY A 582 -24.11 9.01 -16.59
CA GLY A 582 -23.93 9.41 -17.99
C GLY A 582 -23.95 8.23 -18.98
N SER A 583 -23.49 7.06 -18.58
CA SER A 583 -23.58 5.83 -19.38
C SER A 583 -25.01 5.32 -19.46
N ILE A 584 -25.76 5.38 -18.36
CA ILE A 584 -27.18 5.02 -18.31
C ILE A 584 -28.01 5.98 -19.17
N ASP A 585 -27.75 7.29 -19.11
CA ASP A 585 -28.41 8.27 -19.97
C ASP A 585 -28.15 8.00 -21.44
N SER A 586 -26.92 7.58 -21.78
CA SER A 586 -26.56 7.19 -23.14
C SER A 586 -27.33 5.95 -23.62
N VAL A 587 -27.50 4.94 -22.75
CA VAL A 587 -28.34 3.76 -23.04
C VAL A 587 -29.77 4.17 -23.36
N VAL A 588 -30.36 5.04 -22.53
CA VAL A 588 -31.73 5.52 -22.71
C VAL A 588 -31.87 6.30 -24.02
N GLU A 589 -30.89 7.14 -24.34
CA GLU A 589 -30.90 7.96 -25.56
C GLU A 589 -30.77 7.12 -26.84
N ASP A 590 -29.92 6.09 -26.84
CA ASP A 590 -29.82 5.17 -27.97
C ASP A 590 -31.11 4.36 -28.15
N LEU A 591 -31.75 3.92 -27.06
CA LEU A 591 -33.09 3.31 -27.11
C LEU A 591 -34.16 4.30 -27.64
N ARG A 592 -34.10 5.58 -27.30
CA ARG A 592 -35.02 6.60 -27.88
C ARG A 592 -34.84 6.77 -29.37
N LYS A 593 -33.61 6.67 -29.86
CA LYS A 593 -33.26 6.73 -31.29
C LYS A 593 -33.64 5.48 -32.07
N GLY A 594 -34.27 4.51 -31.44
CA GLY A 594 -34.71 3.28 -32.09
C GLY A 594 -33.67 2.17 -32.13
N LYS A 595 -32.48 2.37 -31.54
CA LYS A 595 -31.46 1.31 -31.49
C LYS A 595 -31.86 0.20 -30.53
N ASN A 596 -31.30 -0.98 -30.78
CA ASN A 596 -31.34 -2.14 -29.89
C ASN A 596 -30.04 -2.20 -29.09
N VAL A 597 -30.17 -2.37 -27.78
CA VAL A 597 -29.05 -2.25 -26.84
C VAL A 597 -28.80 -3.57 -26.12
N TYR A 598 -27.55 -3.97 -26.08
CA TYR A 598 -27.07 -5.01 -25.19
C TYR A 598 -26.32 -4.38 -24.01
N LEU A 599 -26.70 -4.70 -22.78
CA LEU A 599 -26.12 -4.11 -21.57
C LEU A 599 -25.57 -5.21 -20.66
N ILE A 600 -24.33 -5.02 -20.21
CA ILE A 600 -23.67 -5.87 -19.23
C ILE A 600 -23.23 -5.06 -18.03
N ASP A 601 -23.48 -5.63 -16.84
CA ASP A 601 -23.13 -5.02 -15.57
C ASP A 601 -22.55 -6.06 -14.58
N ASP A 602 -21.49 -5.73 -13.85
CA ASP A 602 -20.83 -6.62 -12.89
C ASP A 602 -21.48 -6.64 -11.49
N THR A 603 -22.51 -5.83 -11.26
CA THR A 603 -23.23 -5.74 -9.98
C THR A 603 -24.62 -6.35 -10.02
N LYS A 604 -24.80 -7.43 -9.27
CA LYS A 604 -26.11 -8.07 -9.08
C LYS A 604 -27.13 -7.13 -8.43
N ASN A 605 -26.75 -6.53 -7.31
CA ASN A 605 -27.60 -5.69 -6.45
C ASN A 605 -26.85 -4.41 -6.10
N GLY A 606 -27.24 -3.30 -6.73
CA GLY A 606 -26.73 -1.97 -6.44
C GLY A 606 -27.74 -0.94 -6.92
N ILE A 607 -27.65 0.30 -6.45
CA ILE A 607 -28.55 1.40 -6.82
C ILE A 607 -28.60 1.59 -8.36
N ARG A 608 -27.66 0.99 -9.11
CA ARG A 608 -27.48 1.14 -10.56
C ARG A 608 -26.97 -0.13 -11.29
N GLY A 609 -27.28 -1.34 -10.79
CA GLY A 609 -26.94 -2.61 -11.47
C GLY A 609 -27.94 -2.99 -12.60
N CYS A 610 -27.73 -4.11 -13.31
CA CYS A 610 -28.55 -4.48 -14.49
C CYS A 610 -30.08 -4.44 -14.25
N ARG A 611 -30.53 -4.88 -13.07
CA ARG A 611 -31.93 -4.83 -12.63
C ARG A 611 -32.45 -3.40 -12.48
N SER A 612 -31.63 -2.55 -11.87
CA SER A 612 -31.96 -1.14 -11.63
C SER A 612 -32.02 -0.36 -12.94
N VAL A 613 -31.09 -0.64 -13.88
CA VAL A 613 -31.11 -0.03 -15.21
C VAL A 613 -32.33 -0.50 -16.01
N ALA A 614 -32.64 -1.80 -16.03
CA ALA A 614 -33.82 -2.32 -16.71
C ALA A 614 -35.12 -1.73 -16.13
N ALA A 615 -35.23 -1.62 -14.80
CA ALA A 615 -36.38 -0.99 -14.14
C ALA A 615 -36.49 0.50 -14.47
N TYR A 616 -35.36 1.22 -14.48
CA TYR A 616 -35.32 2.63 -14.86
C TYR A 616 -35.76 2.83 -16.31
N VAL A 617 -35.22 2.07 -17.26
CA VAL A 617 -35.61 2.12 -18.68
C VAL A 617 -37.10 1.85 -18.85
N LYS A 618 -37.68 0.87 -18.15
CA LYS A 618 -39.13 0.60 -18.15
C LYS A 618 -39.95 1.83 -17.69
N SER A 619 -39.45 2.57 -16.71
CA SER A 619 -40.12 3.77 -16.19
C SER A 619 -40.08 4.94 -17.17
N VAL A 620 -38.95 5.15 -17.87
CA VAL A 620 -38.77 6.29 -18.78
C VAL A 620 -39.20 6.00 -20.22
N LEU A 621 -39.27 4.72 -20.62
CA LEU A 621 -39.74 4.26 -21.93
C LEU A 621 -40.77 3.12 -21.77
N PRO A 622 -42.01 3.43 -21.31
CA PRO A 622 -43.02 2.40 -21.04
C PRO A 622 -43.41 1.58 -22.27
N SER A 623 -43.34 2.19 -23.47
CA SER A 623 -43.73 1.58 -24.75
C SER A 623 -42.88 0.37 -25.16
N ILE A 624 -41.67 0.24 -24.62
CA ILE A 624 -40.76 -0.88 -24.94
C ILE A 624 -40.67 -1.91 -23.81
N THR A 625 -41.47 -1.77 -22.74
CA THR A 625 -41.39 -2.62 -21.54
C THR A 625 -41.43 -4.11 -21.86
N ASN A 626 -42.26 -4.53 -22.81
CA ASN A 626 -42.41 -5.93 -23.23
C ASN A 626 -41.26 -6.43 -24.13
N GLN A 627 -40.35 -5.54 -24.52
CA GLN A 627 -39.19 -5.80 -25.36
C GLN A 627 -37.89 -5.69 -24.54
N ILE A 628 -37.97 -5.65 -23.20
CA ILE A 628 -36.83 -5.60 -22.29
C ILE A 628 -36.67 -6.96 -21.61
N VAL A 629 -35.53 -7.59 -21.82
CA VAL A 629 -35.16 -8.87 -21.19
C VAL A 629 -34.04 -8.62 -20.18
N GLU A 630 -34.28 -8.99 -18.93
CA GLU A 630 -33.32 -8.89 -17.84
C GLU A 630 -32.88 -10.30 -17.43
N ILE A 631 -31.57 -10.56 -17.40
CA ILE A 631 -31.04 -11.87 -16.99
C ILE A 631 -29.97 -11.72 -15.90
N ASN A 632 -30.26 -12.25 -14.73
CA ASN A 632 -29.40 -12.19 -13.55
C ASN A 632 -29.38 -13.55 -12.83
N SER A 633 -28.54 -13.70 -11.79
CA SER A 633 -28.41 -14.97 -11.07
C SER A 633 -29.69 -15.44 -10.35
N ASP A 634 -30.66 -14.55 -10.10
CA ASP A 634 -31.89 -14.89 -9.38
C ASP A 634 -32.98 -15.40 -10.33
N ASN A 635 -32.98 -14.99 -11.60
CA ASN A 635 -34.00 -15.38 -12.58
C ASN A 635 -33.50 -16.34 -13.67
N SER A 636 -32.18 -16.61 -13.74
CA SER A 636 -31.58 -17.53 -14.72
C SER A 636 -32.10 -18.96 -14.65
N GLY A 637 -32.63 -19.36 -13.49
CA GLY A 637 -33.26 -20.66 -13.29
C GLY A 637 -34.72 -20.76 -13.75
N SER A 638 -35.36 -19.66 -14.11
CA SER A 638 -36.77 -19.65 -14.53
C SER A 638 -36.97 -20.28 -15.91
N ASP A 639 -38.10 -20.94 -16.12
CA ASP A 639 -38.37 -21.65 -17.37
C ASP A 639 -38.42 -20.70 -18.58
N ALA A 640 -38.94 -19.48 -18.38
CA ALA A 640 -38.97 -18.45 -19.41
C ALA A 640 -37.57 -18.01 -19.86
N ILE A 641 -36.65 -17.81 -18.91
CA ILE A 641 -35.28 -17.43 -19.23
C ILE A 641 -34.52 -18.62 -19.83
N LYS A 642 -34.71 -19.84 -19.32
CA LYS A 642 -34.10 -21.03 -19.93
C LYS A 642 -34.52 -21.19 -21.40
N ALA A 643 -35.82 -21.09 -21.69
CA ALA A 643 -36.33 -21.14 -23.06
C ALA A 643 -35.78 -20.00 -23.93
N TYR A 644 -35.67 -18.78 -23.38
CA TYR A 644 -35.05 -17.65 -24.06
C TYR A 644 -33.57 -17.90 -24.38
N LEU A 645 -32.80 -18.44 -23.43
CA LEU A 645 -31.38 -18.74 -23.60
C LEU A 645 -31.13 -19.92 -24.55
N GLU A 646 -32.01 -20.93 -24.55
CA GLU A 646 -31.93 -22.08 -25.46
C GLU A 646 -32.07 -21.66 -26.93
N ASN A 647 -32.93 -20.69 -27.24
CA ASN A 647 -33.18 -20.19 -28.60
C ASN A 647 -32.83 -18.69 -28.75
N ILE A 648 -31.76 -18.24 -28.09
CA ILE A 648 -31.48 -16.80 -27.95
C ILE A 648 -31.38 -16.04 -29.28
N ASN A 649 -30.88 -16.68 -30.33
CA ASN A 649 -30.73 -16.05 -31.65
C ASN A 649 -32.07 -15.73 -32.32
N GLU A 650 -33.12 -16.50 -32.02
CA GLU A 650 -34.48 -16.21 -32.50
C GLU A 650 -35.22 -15.31 -31.51
N ALA A 651 -35.14 -15.62 -30.21
CA ALA A 651 -35.86 -14.90 -29.18
C ALA A 651 -35.42 -13.43 -29.04
N SER A 652 -34.13 -13.16 -29.23
CA SER A 652 -33.58 -11.80 -29.11
C SER A 652 -33.99 -10.84 -30.22
N LEU A 653 -34.50 -11.33 -31.37
CA LEU A 653 -35.00 -10.47 -32.47
C LEU A 653 -36.16 -9.54 -32.06
N SER A 654 -36.85 -9.89 -30.98
CA SER A 654 -37.92 -9.07 -30.40
C SER A 654 -37.46 -8.17 -29.24
N THR A 655 -36.18 -8.25 -28.86
CA THR A 655 -35.62 -7.61 -27.66
C THR A 655 -34.93 -6.30 -28.01
N ARG A 656 -35.39 -5.19 -27.44
CA ARG A 656 -34.78 -3.87 -27.60
C ARG A 656 -33.71 -3.57 -26.56
N LEU A 657 -33.84 -4.13 -25.36
CA LEU A 657 -32.79 -4.08 -24.33
C LEU A 657 -32.61 -5.46 -23.73
N LEU A 658 -31.42 -6.02 -23.92
CA LEU A 658 -30.98 -7.22 -23.21
C LEU A 658 -29.99 -6.80 -22.11
N ALA A 659 -30.43 -6.80 -20.85
CA ALA A 659 -29.59 -6.42 -19.71
C ALA A 659 -29.19 -7.66 -18.91
N CYS A 660 -27.89 -7.93 -18.75
CA CYS A 660 -27.43 -9.16 -18.11
C CYS A 660 -26.16 -9.02 -17.26
N THR A 661 -25.94 -9.98 -16.35
CA THR A 661 -24.68 -10.10 -15.62
C THR A 661 -23.67 -11.02 -16.32
N PRO A 662 -22.35 -10.79 -16.20
CA PRO A 662 -21.28 -11.62 -16.80
C PRO A 662 -21.35 -13.13 -16.55
N SER A 663 -22.01 -13.56 -15.47
CA SER A 663 -22.14 -14.97 -15.11
C SER A 663 -22.99 -15.78 -16.10
N ILE A 664 -23.92 -15.14 -16.80
CA ILE A 664 -24.88 -15.79 -17.69
C ILE A 664 -24.39 -15.81 -19.14
N THR A 665 -23.56 -14.85 -19.52
CA THR A 665 -23.06 -14.76 -20.89
C THR A 665 -22.12 -15.93 -21.23
N SER A 666 -21.46 -16.56 -20.25
CA SER A 666 -20.49 -17.65 -20.50
C SER A 666 -21.15 -18.91 -21.11
N GLY A 667 -21.11 -19.01 -22.44
CA GLY A 667 -21.56 -20.18 -23.20
C GLY A 667 -22.73 -19.94 -24.15
N ILE A 668 -23.09 -18.67 -24.35
CA ILE A 668 -24.19 -18.26 -25.22
C ILE A 668 -23.61 -17.32 -26.29
N SER A 669 -23.94 -17.55 -27.57
CA SER A 669 -23.45 -16.79 -28.73
C SER A 669 -24.66 -16.15 -29.42
N ILE A 670 -24.65 -14.81 -29.56
CA ILE A 670 -25.68 -14.04 -30.25
C ILE A 670 -25.09 -13.64 -31.61
N GLU A 671 -25.50 -14.33 -32.67
CA GLU A 671 -24.90 -14.26 -34.01
C GLU A 671 -25.88 -13.68 -35.04
N ASN A 672 -26.98 -13.06 -34.59
CA ASN A 672 -28.04 -12.55 -35.46
C ASN A 672 -27.87 -11.08 -35.88
N GLY A 673 -26.87 -10.36 -35.33
CA GLY A 673 -26.62 -8.95 -35.62
C GLY A 673 -27.73 -7.98 -35.20
N HIS A 674 -28.60 -8.38 -34.26
CA HIS A 674 -29.79 -7.61 -33.89
C HIS A 674 -29.52 -6.37 -33.02
N PHE A 675 -28.46 -6.40 -32.20
CA PHE A 675 -28.12 -5.29 -31.32
C PHE A 675 -27.13 -4.32 -31.99
N ASP A 676 -27.48 -3.04 -32.02
CA ASP A 676 -26.69 -2.00 -32.68
C ASP A 676 -25.51 -1.53 -31.83
N VAL A 677 -25.66 -1.57 -30.51
CA VAL A 677 -24.70 -1.04 -29.54
C VAL A 677 -24.67 -1.90 -28.28
N ALA A 678 -23.46 -2.10 -27.76
CA ALA A 678 -23.26 -2.77 -26.48
C ALA A 678 -22.63 -1.85 -25.44
N TYR A 679 -23.15 -1.92 -24.21
CA TYR A 679 -22.69 -1.17 -23.05
C TYR A 679 -22.14 -2.11 -21.98
N GLY A 680 -20.98 -1.73 -21.43
CA GLY A 680 -20.41 -2.36 -20.24
C GLY A 680 -20.28 -1.35 -19.12
N ILE A 681 -20.97 -1.59 -18.00
CA ILE A 681 -20.85 -0.77 -16.78
C ILE A 681 -20.15 -1.63 -15.72
N PHE A 682 -18.98 -1.19 -15.27
CA PHE A 682 -18.15 -1.97 -14.36
C PHE A 682 -17.73 -1.16 -13.13
N TYR A 683 -18.08 -1.62 -11.93
CA TYR A 683 -17.69 -0.96 -10.69
C TYR A 683 -16.30 -1.37 -10.20
N HIS A 684 -15.80 -2.50 -10.70
CA HIS A 684 -14.44 -2.97 -10.48
C HIS A 684 -13.76 -3.17 -11.83
N TYR A 685 -12.43 -3.07 -11.89
CA TYR A 685 -11.68 -3.36 -13.11
C TYR A 685 -12.01 -4.76 -13.64
N PRO A 686 -12.76 -4.90 -14.76
CA PRO A 686 -13.07 -6.19 -15.32
C PRO A 686 -11.80 -6.77 -15.94
N SER A 687 -11.66 -8.10 -15.93
CA SER A 687 -10.53 -8.71 -16.63
C SER A 687 -10.63 -8.41 -18.13
N ILE A 688 -9.51 -8.15 -18.80
CA ILE A 688 -9.52 -7.93 -20.26
C ILE A 688 -10.09 -9.13 -21.02
N ARG A 689 -9.96 -10.34 -20.45
CA ARG A 689 -10.56 -11.56 -20.99
C ARG A 689 -12.09 -11.49 -20.92
N LEU A 690 -12.65 -10.98 -19.82
CA LEU A 690 -14.06 -10.69 -19.74
C LEU A 690 -14.45 -9.65 -20.79
N LEU A 691 -13.78 -8.50 -20.86
CA LEU A 691 -14.07 -7.48 -21.89
C LEU A 691 -14.03 -8.09 -23.30
N ARG A 692 -12.97 -8.82 -23.69
CA ARG A 692 -12.86 -9.49 -25.00
C ARG A 692 -13.91 -10.58 -25.24
N LEU A 693 -14.37 -11.27 -24.21
CA LEU A 693 -15.48 -12.22 -24.31
C LEU A 693 -16.79 -11.49 -24.68
N LEU A 694 -16.96 -10.28 -24.17
CA LEU A 694 -18.14 -9.45 -24.42
C LEU A 694 -18.05 -8.73 -25.77
N LEU A 695 -16.85 -8.33 -26.20
CA LEU A 695 -16.59 -7.61 -27.46
C LEU A 695 -16.77 -8.45 -28.74
N VAL A 696 -16.71 -9.80 -28.67
CA VAL A 696 -16.74 -10.67 -29.87
C VAL A 696 -18.00 -11.53 -29.94
N ARG A 697 -18.93 -11.40 -28.99
CA ARG A 697 -20.19 -12.17 -28.98
C ARG A 697 -21.35 -11.46 -29.65
N GLU A 698 -21.09 -10.28 -30.17
CA GLU A 698 -22.04 -9.41 -30.83
C GLU A 698 -21.34 -8.92 -32.09
N ASP A 699 -21.94 -9.11 -33.26
CA ASP A 699 -21.60 -8.37 -34.49
C ASP A 699 -22.11 -6.91 -34.39
N ALA A 700 -21.99 -6.29 -33.21
CA ALA A 700 -22.44 -4.93 -32.95
C ALA A 700 -21.40 -3.93 -33.46
N ASN A 701 -21.85 -2.93 -34.21
CA ASN A 701 -20.99 -1.95 -34.87
C ASN A 701 -20.24 -1.01 -33.90
N CYS A 702 -20.67 -0.90 -32.64
CA CYS A 702 -20.10 0.05 -31.67
C CYS A 702 -20.24 -0.43 -30.21
N LEU A 703 -19.17 -0.32 -29.43
CA LEU A 703 -19.12 -0.65 -28.00
C LEU A 703 -18.69 0.56 -27.16
N ARG A 704 -19.40 0.78 -26.05
CA ARG A 704 -19.12 1.86 -25.08
C ARG A 704 -18.99 1.26 -23.68
N SER A 705 -17.81 1.35 -23.08
CA SER A 705 -17.54 0.93 -21.70
C SER A 705 -17.30 2.14 -20.81
N GLY A 706 -17.93 2.19 -19.64
CA GLY A 706 -17.81 3.30 -18.69
C GLY A 706 -17.60 2.87 -17.25
#